data_AF-A0A8S9K733-F1
#
_entry.id   AF-A0A8S9K733-F1
#
_cell.length_a   1.000
_cell.length_b   1.000
_cell.length_c   1.000
_cell.angle_alpha   90.00
_cell.angle_beta   90.00
_cell.angle_gamma   90.00
#
_symmetry.space_group_name_H-M   'P 1'
#
loop_
_entity.id
_entity.type
_entity.pdbx_description
1 polymer ?
#
loop_
_entity_poly.entity_id
_entity_poly.type
_entity_poly.pdbx_seq_one_letter_code
_entity_poly.pdbx_strand_id
1 'polypeptide(L)'
;MVTRSVDLRSDTVTRPTDAMREAMASAEVDDDILGYDPTARHLEEEMAKMTGKEAALFVPSGTMGNLICVMVHCEVRGSEVILGDNSHIHVYENGGISTIGGVHPKTVKNEEDGTMELGAIEAAIRDPKGSTFYPSTMLICLENTHANSGGRCLSAEYTDSVGKIAKRHGLKLHIDGARLFNASIALGVPVHRLVEAADSVSVCLSKGLGAPVGTVIVGSHTFIEKAKTLRKTLGGGMRQIGVLCAAALVALQENLPKLQFDHKKAKLLAEGLNQMKGVRINVAAVETNMMFMDMEDGSRLTAEKLRKSLTECGILVLPGNSSRAFKMVIRSVDLRSDTVTRRTDAMRKAMASAEVDDDILGYDPTARHLEEEMAKMTGKEAALFVPSGTMGNLICVMVHCEVRGSEVIPGDNSHIHVYENGGISTIGGVHPKTIKNEEDGTMDLGDIEAAIRDPKGITLSIYKVDLLGEHTRQVNRVGEIAKRHGLKLHIDGARLFNASIALGVPVHRLVEAADSVSVCLSKGLGAPVGTVIVGSHTFIEKAKTLRKTLGGGMRQIGVLCAAALVALQENLPKLQFDHNKAKLLAAEKLRKSLTECGILVLPGNSSRIRMVIYHHITSDVHYTLSCLQQAGQAIHEPNRN
;
A
#
# COMPACT_ATOMS: atom_id res chain seq x y z
N MET A 1 9.46 23.48 31.48
CA MET A 1 8.58 24.03 30.42
C MET A 1 8.19 22.89 29.50
N VAL A 2 6.98 22.91 28.92
CA VAL A 2 6.66 22.02 27.79
C VAL A 2 7.31 22.62 26.54
N THR A 3 8.29 21.94 25.96
CA THR A 3 8.95 22.36 24.72
C THR A 3 7.98 22.18 23.55
N ARG A 4 7.38 23.29 23.11
CA ARG A 4 6.49 23.32 21.94
C ARG A 4 7.29 22.99 20.67
N SER A 5 7.22 21.74 20.22
CA SER A 5 7.81 21.34 18.94
C SER A 5 6.98 21.84 17.76
N VAL A 6 7.65 22.11 16.64
CA VAL A 6 7.04 22.50 15.36
C VAL A 6 7.69 21.66 14.27
N ASP A 7 6.94 20.72 13.70
CA ASP A 7 7.44 19.88 12.62
C ASP A 7 7.16 20.52 11.25
N LEU A 8 8.23 20.79 10.50
CA LEU A 8 8.22 21.34 9.15
C LEU A 8 8.96 20.41 8.17
N ARG A 9 9.25 19.16 8.57
CA ARG A 9 9.97 18.15 7.77
C ARG A 9 9.23 17.85 6.47
N SER A 10 7.95 17.49 6.58
CA SER A 10 7.09 17.17 5.43
C SER A 10 5.61 17.24 5.82
N ASP A 11 4.74 17.56 4.87
CA ASP A 11 3.29 17.41 5.01
C ASP A 11 2.84 15.94 5.17
N THR A 12 3.74 14.98 4.99
CA THR A 12 3.50 13.58 5.35
C THR A 12 3.66 13.26 6.84
N VAL A 13 4.33 14.11 7.62
CA VAL A 13 4.48 13.97 9.08
C VAL A 13 3.35 14.70 9.80
N THR A 14 2.16 14.59 9.22
CA THR A 14 0.92 15.03 9.85
C THR A 14 0.48 14.02 10.91
N ARG A 15 -0.58 14.35 11.65
CA ARG A 15 -1.34 13.38 12.45
C ARG A 15 -2.81 13.51 12.05
N PRO A 16 -3.59 12.41 12.03
CA PRO A 16 -5.01 12.49 11.71
C PRO A 16 -5.72 13.31 12.78
N THR A 17 -6.60 14.22 12.37
CA THR A 17 -7.44 15.02 13.27
C THR A 17 -8.44 14.13 14.01
N ASP A 18 -9.03 14.62 15.10
CA ASP A 18 -10.03 13.84 15.84
C ASP A 18 -11.24 13.47 14.97
N ALA A 19 -11.68 14.39 14.10
CA ALA A 19 -12.70 14.13 13.08
C ALA A 19 -12.30 13.02 12.11
N MET A 20 -11.03 12.98 11.65
CA MET A 20 -10.51 11.86 10.85
C MET A 20 -10.49 10.57 11.66
N ARG A 21 -10.08 10.60 12.94
CA ARG A 21 -10.00 9.40 13.80
C ARG A 21 -11.38 8.84 14.12
N GLU A 22 -12.38 9.67 14.37
CA GLU A 22 -13.77 9.21 14.51
C GLU A 22 -14.31 8.69 13.18
N ALA A 23 -14.14 9.42 12.06
CA ALA A 23 -14.55 8.93 10.74
C ALA A 23 -13.91 7.59 10.38
N MET A 24 -12.62 7.40 10.69
CA MET A 24 -11.98 6.08 10.63
C MET A 24 -12.71 5.09 11.53
N ALA A 25 -12.98 5.42 12.80
CA ALA A 25 -13.63 4.55 13.78
C ALA A 25 -15.11 4.24 13.48
N SER A 26 -15.80 5.05 12.68
CA SER A 26 -17.22 4.90 12.28
C SER A 26 -17.43 4.46 10.83
N ALA A 27 -16.38 4.40 10.01
CA ALA A 27 -16.47 4.01 8.59
C ALA A 27 -17.25 2.71 8.38
N GLU A 28 -18.27 2.78 7.52
CA GLU A 28 -18.94 1.62 6.95
C GLU A 28 -17.97 0.91 5.99
N VAL A 29 -17.76 -0.40 6.18
CA VAL A 29 -16.72 -1.16 5.48
C VAL A 29 -17.22 -2.55 5.10
N ASP A 30 -16.75 -3.01 3.94
CA ASP A 30 -16.93 -4.38 3.45
C ASP A 30 -15.60 -4.78 2.74
N ASP A 31 -15.64 -5.63 1.71
CA ASP A 31 -14.45 -6.12 1.03
C ASP A 31 -14.19 -5.41 -0.32
N ASP A 32 -13.17 -4.53 -0.35
CA ASP A 32 -12.66 -3.87 -1.56
C ASP A 32 -12.10 -4.86 -2.61
N ILE A 33 -11.58 -6.02 -2.20
CA ILE A 33 -11.10 -7.04 -3.14
C ILE A 33 -12.28 -7.71 -3.86
N LEU A 34 -13.49 -7.64 -3.28
CA LEU A 34 -14.75 -8.04 -3.92
C LEU A 34 -15.54 -6.86 -4.53
N GLY A 35 -15.08 -5.62 -4.34
CA GLY A 35 -15.71 -4.40 -4.87
C GLY A 35 -16.88 -3.85 -4.04
N TYR A 36 -17.10 -4.34 -2.81
CA TYR A 36 -18.28 -4.03 -2.02
C TYR A 36 -18.12 -2.90 -0.99
N ASP A 37 -16.89 -2.54 -0.57
CA ASP A 37 -16.65 -1.49 0.43
C ASP A 37 -17.30 -0.14 0.02
N PRO A 38 -18.31 0.35 0.77
CA PRO A 38 -19.12 1.49 0.33
C PRO A 38 -18.41 2.83 0.54
N THR A 39 -17.61 2.96 1.61
CA THR A 39 -16.85 4.20 1.88
C THR A 39 -15.69 4.35 0.89
N ALA A 40 -15.08 3.24 0.45
CA ALA A 40 -14.13 3.23 -0.65
C ALA A 40 -14.75 3.76 -1.95
N ARG A 41 -15.91 3.20 -2.33
CA ARG A 41 -16.64 3.59 -3.54
C ARG A 41 -17.01 5.07 -3.52
N HIS A 42 -17.52 5.59 -2.40
CA HIS A 42 -17.88 7.01 -2.28
C HIS A 42 -16.66 7.95 -2.49
N LEU A 43 -15.49 7.62 -1.92
CA LEU A 43 -14.26 8.36 -2.17
C LEU A 43 -13.85 8.31 -3.65
N GLU A 44 -13.93 7.13 -4.27
CA GLU A 44 -13.56 6.94 -5.67
C GLU A 44 -14.50 7.73 -6.61
N GLU A 45 -15.80 7.71 -6.37
CA GLU A 45 -16.80 8.49 -7.12
C GLU A 45 -16.57 10.00 -7.01
N GLU A 46 -16.37 10.54 -5.79
CA GLU A 46 -16.07 11.97 -5.62
C GLU A 46 -14.72 12.36 -6.23
N MET A 47 -13.68 11.52 -6.14
CA MET A 47 -12.39 11.80 -6.76
C MET A 47 -12.42 11.78 -8.28
N ALA A 48 -13.17 10.86 -8.90
CA ALA A 48 -13.40 10.85 -10.35
C ALA A 48 -14.11 12.13 -10.81
N LYS A 49 -15.20 12.49 -10.12
CA LYS A 49 -15.98 13.73 -10.31
C LYS A 49 -15.16 15.01 -10.14
N MET A 50 -14.35 15.13 -9.09
CA MET A 50 -13.50 16.31 -8.83
C MET A 50 -12.38 16.48 -9.88
N THR A 51 -11.90 15.38 -10.45
CA THR A 51 -10.82 15.36 -11.46
C THR A 51 -11.32 15.35 -12.91
N GLY A 52 -12.64 15.24 -13.14
CA GLY A 52 -13.22 15.17 -14.47
C GLY A 52 -12.83 13.90 -15.23
N LYS A 53 -12.64 12.78 -14.52
CA LYS A 53 -12.29 11.47 -15.09
C LYS A 53 -13.43 10.46 -14.86
N GLU A 54 -13.45 9.39 -15.63
CA GLU A 54 -14.55 8.41 -15.64
C GLU A 54 -14.60 7.57 -14.35
N ALA A 55 -13.42 7.20 -13.85
CA ALA A 55 -13.28 6.31 -12.71
C ALA A 55 -12.01 6.61 -11.89
N ALA A 56 -12.00 6.04 -10.68
CA ALA A 56 -10.92 6.17 -9.72
C ALA A 56 -10.59 4.82 -9.06
N LEU A 57 -9.46 4.76 -8.36
CA LEU A 57 -9.06 3.62 -7.52
C LEU A 57 -8.17 4.08 -6.36
N PHE A 58 -8.51 3.69 -5.13
CA PHE A 58 -7.65 3.89 -3.97
C PHE A 58 -6.47 2.90 -3.96
N VAL A 59 -5.28 3.41 -3.67
CA VAL A 59 -4.02 2.65 -3.53
C VAL A 59 -3.26 3.06 -2.26
N PRO A 60 -2.49 2.14 -1.63
CA PRO A 60 -1.71 2.41 -0.40
C PRO A 60 -0.83 3.67 -0.38
N SER A 61 -0.20 4.04 -1.51
CA SER A 61 0.75 5.16 -1.56
C SER A 61 0.88 5.77 -2.96
N GLY A 62 1.45 6.97 -3.02
CA GLY A 62 1.78 7.66 -4.28
C GLY A 62 2.67 6.81 -5.18
N THR A 63 3.70 6.18 -4.61
CA THR A 63 4.63 5.30 -5.32
C THR A 63 3.96 4.05 -5.90
N MET A 64 2.96 3.48 -5.23
CA MET A 64 2.18 2.42 -5.85
C MET A 64 1.28 2.97 -6.96
N GLY A 65 0.67 4.14 -6.77
CA GLY A 65 -0.15 4.79 -7.79
C GLY A 65 0.64 5.08 -9.07
N ASN A 66 1.80 5.73 -8.94
CA ASN A 66 2.72 6.04 -10.03
C ASN A 66 3.20 4.76 -10.73
N LEU A 67 3.63 3.74 -9.97
CA LEU A 67 4.05 2.44 -10.53
C LEU A 67 2.93 1.76 -11.31
N ILE A 68 1.69 1.75 -10.79
CA ILE A 68 0.52 1.21 -11.49
C ILE A 68 0.23 2.01 -12.76
N CYS A 69 0.17 3.34 -12.70
CA CYS A 69 -0.08 4.20 -13.86
C CYS A 69 0.94 3.96 -14.97
N VAL A 70 2.23 3.85 -14.63
CA VAL A 70 3.30 3.53 -15.58
C VAL A 70 3.12 2.11 -16.14
N MET A 71 2.82 1.11 -15.30
CA MET A 71 2.63 -0.28 -15.76
C MET A 71 1.34 -0.50 -16.60
N VAL A 72 0.29 0.31 -16.44
CA VAL A 72 -0.92 0.22 -17.29
C VAL A 72 -0.66 0.80 -18.69
N HIS A 73 0.08 1.90 -18.78
CA HIS A 73 0.37 2.57 -20.07
C HIS A 73 1.56 1.93 -20.81
N CYS A 74 2.58 1.46 -20.09
CA CYS A 74 3.76 0.79 -20.62
C CYS A 74 3.63 -0.73 -20.53
N GLU A 75 2.57 -1.30 -21.12
CA GLU A 75 2.19 -2.71 -20.94
C GLU A 75 3.16 -3.75 -21.57
N VAL A 76 4.19 -3.30 -22.29
CA VAL A 76 5.24 -4.15 -22.88
C VAL A 76 6.56 -3.95 -22.12
N ARG A 77 7.20 -5.02 -21.66
CA ARG A 77 8.56 -4.96 -21.07
C ARG A 77 9.56 -4.43 -22.10
N GLY A 78 10.36 -3.43 -21.72
CA GLY A 78 11.21 -2.69 -22.67
C GLY A 78 10.53 -1.47 -23.31
N SER A 79 9.31 -1.14 -22.92
CA SER A 79 8.74 0.22 -23.14
C SER A 79 9.59 1.28 -22.44
N GLU A 80 9.46 2.52 -22.88
CA GLU A 80 10.15 3.69 -22.33
C GLU A 80 9.16 4.77 -21.90
N VAL A 81 9.46 5.41 -20.78
CA VAL A 81 8.71 6.56 -20.25
C VAL A 81 9.62 7.79 -20.22
N ILE A 82 9.12 8.91 -20.73
CA ILE A 82 9.78 10.22 -20.64
C ILE A 82 9.34 10.90 -19.34
N LEU A 83 10.28 11.42 -18.56
CA LEU A 83 10.01 12.09 -17.28
C LEU A 83 11.13 13.06 -16.89
N GLY A 84 10.82 13.93 -15.92
CA GLY A 84 11.79 14.89 -15.39
C GLY A 84 12.94 14.22 -14.64
N ASP A 85 14.17 14.64 -14.89
CA ASP A 85 15.39 14.16 -14.22
C ASP A 85 15.37 14.34 -12.70
N ASN A 86 14.61 15.32 -12.21
CA ASN A 86 14.41 15.61 -10.79
C ASN A 86 13.02 15.19 -10.26
N SER A 87 12.21 14.49 -11.05
CA SER A 87 10.86 14.06 -10.65
C SER A 87 10.87 12.96 -9.57
N HIS A 88 9.79 12.89 -8.79
CA HIS A 88 9.64 11.93 -7.68
C HIS A 88 9.80 10.48 -8.13
N ILE A 89 9.19 10.13 -9.27
CA ILE A 89 9.25 8.80 -9.91
C ILE A 89 10.69 8.41 -10.24
N HIS A 90 11.54 9.35 -10.66
CA HIS A 90 12.97 9.07 -10.90
C HIS A 90 13.75 8.89 -9.60
N VAL A 91 13.69 9.91 -8.72
CA VAL A 91 14.65 10.09 -7.64
C VAL A 91 14.30 9.28 -6.39
N TYR A 92 13.02 9.17 -6.04
CA TYR A 92 12.60 8.70 -4.72
C TYR A 92 11.94 7.32 -4.71
N GLU A 93 11.46 6.82 -5.85
CA GLU A 93 10.66 5.57 -5.95
C GLU A 93 11.49 4.29 -6.13
N ASN A 94 12.77 4.34 -5.74
CA ASN A 94 13.68 3.20 -5.69
C ASN A 94 13.84 2.45 -7.04
N GLY A 95 13.65 3.16 -8.16
CA GLY A 95 13.69 2.59 -9.50
C GLY A 95 12.55 1.60 -9.81
N GLY A 96 11.42 1.65 -9.09
CA GLY A 96 10.33 0.69 -9.21
C GLY A 96 9.82 0.47 -10.64
N ILE A 97 9.71 1.54 -11.43
CA ILE A 97 9.30 1.45 -12.85
C ILE A 97 10.25 0.55 -13.68
N SER A 98 11.54 0.56 -13.37
CA SER A 98 12.57 -0.25 -14.02
C SER A 98 12.65 -1.67 -13.46
N THR A 99 12.68 -1.81 -12.12
CA THR A 99 12.93 -3.08 -11.44
C THR A 99 11.71 -4.00 -11.39
N ILE A 100 10.51 -3.41 -11.26
CA ILE A 100 9.22 -4.10 -11.20
C ILE A 100 8.54 -4.04 -12.57
N GLY A 101 8.27 -2.82 -13.07
CA GLY A 101 7.56 -2.60 -14.33
C GLY A 101 8.33 -3.08 -15.57
N GLY A 102 9.67 -3.07 -15.53
CA GLY A 102 10.50 -3.36 -16.69
C GLY A 102 10.46 -2.27 -17.76
N VAL A 103 10.23 -1.02 -17.34
CA VAL A 103 10.13 0.17 -18.19
C VAL A 103 11.42 0.99 -18.10
N HIS A 104 11.94 1.44 -19.24
CA HIS A 104 13.15 2.24 -19.32
C HIS A 104 12.85 3.73 -19.01
N PRO A 105 13.56 4.39 -18.08
CA PRO A 105 13.40 5.81 -17.83
C PRO A 105 14.24 6.65 -18.81
N LYS A 106 13.57 7.47 -19.62
CA LYS A 106 14.19 8.49 -20.47
C LYS A 106 14.04 9.85 -19.80
N THR A 107 15.08 10.29 -19.10
CA THR A 107 15.05 11.59 -18.44
C THR A 107 15.20 12.75 -19.42
N VAL A 108 14.48 13.83 -19.14
CA VAL A 108 14.63 15.17 -19.71
C VAL A 108 14.86 16.13 -18.54
N LYS A 109 15.70 17.15 -18.73
CA LYS A 109 16.03 18.11 -17.67
C LYS A 109 14.77 18.87 -17.21
N ASN A 110 14.57 18.95 -15.89
CA ASN A 110 13.63 19.89 -15.30
C ASN A 110 14.21 21.32 -15.24
N GLU A 111 13.36 22.32 -15.46
CA GLU A 111 13.69 23.73 -15.24
C GLU A 111 13.33 24.21 -13.81
N GLU A 112 13.71 25.44 -13.47
CA GLU A 112 13.48 26.06 -12.14
C GLU A 112 11.99 26.33 -11.81
N ASP A 113 11.09 26.18 -12.78
CA ASP A 113 9.63 26.15 -12.58
C ASP A 113 9.05 24.73 -12.51
N GLY A 114 9.88 23.69 -12.64
CA GLY A 114 9.48 22.29 -12.66
C GLY A 114 9.01 21.78 -14.02
N THR A 115 8.90 22.64 -15.04
CA THR A 115 8.60 22.20 -16.42
C THR A 115 9.76 21.39 -17.00
N MET A 116 9.52 20.82 -18.17
CA MET A 116 10.55 20.33 -19.09
C MET A 116 10.37 21.09 -20.41
N GLU A 117 11.46 21.41 -21.09
CA GLU A 117 11.37 22.11 -22.39
C GLU A 117 10.64 21.22 -23.42
N LEU A 118 9.67 21.79 -24.15
CA LEU A 118 8.74 21.05 -25.00
C LEU A 118 9.45 20.39 -26.19
N GLY A 119 10.44 21.06 -26.79
CA GLY A 119 11.32 20.50 -27.80
C GLY A 119 12.19 19.37 -27.25
N ALA A 120 12.68 19.47 -26.02
CA ALA A 120 13.43 18.41 -25.35
C ALA A 120 12.57 17.18 -25.00
N ILE A 121 11.28 17.35 -24.69
CA ILE A 121 10.30 16.26 -24.60
C ILE A 121 10.14 15.61 -25.98
N GLU A 122 9.84 16.39 -27.02
CA GLU A 122 9.56 15.86 -28.37
C GLU A 122 10.79 15.20 -29.01
N ALA A 123 12.00 15.71 -28.77
CA ALA A 123 13.27 15.12 -29.18
C ALA A 123 13.72 13.92 -28.32
N ALA A 124 13.06 13.66 -27.18
CA ALA A 124 13.25 12.44 -26.40
C ALA A 124 12.40 11.26 -26.90
N ILE A 125 11.39 11.51 -27.73
CA ILE A 125 10.54 10.48 -28.35
C ILE A 125 11.31 9.77 -29.47
N ARG A 126 11.25 8.43 -29.48
CA ARG A 126 11.90 7.61 -30.51
C ARG A 126 10.93 7.27 -31.64
N ASP A 127 11.42 7.24 -32.89
CA ASP A 127 10.63 6.76 -34.04
C ASP A 127 10.27 5.27 -33.81
N PRO A 128 8.97 4.88 -33.81
CA PRO A 128 8.55 3.49 -33.65
C PRO A 128 9.15 2.50 -34.66
N LYS A 129 9.62 2.99 -35.82
CA LYS A 129 10.37 2.18 -36.80
C LYS A 129 11.74 1.70 -36.28
N GLY A 130 12.27 2.35 -35.24
CA GLY A 130 13.52 2.01 -34.57
C GLY A 130 13.39 0.98 -33.43
N SER A 131 12.20 0.40 -33.24
CA SER A 131 11.89 -0.51 -32.12
C SER A 131 12.72 -1.81 -32.08
N THR A 132 13.44 -2.16 -33.16
CA THR A 132 14.43 -3.26 -33.17
C THR A 132 15.78 -2.88 -32.57
N PHE A 133 16.06 -1.58 -32.39
CA PHE A 133 17.35 -1.04 -31.92
C PHE A 133 17.24 -0.37 -30.55
N TYR A 134 16.06 0.12 -30.19
CA TYR A 134 15.84 0.94 -29.00
C TYR A 134 14.52 0.62 -28.30
N PRO A 135 14.38 0.94 -27.00
CA PRO A 135 13.09 0.94 -26.30
C PRO A 135 11.99 1.68 -27.06
N SER A 136 10.74 1.27 -26.90
CA SER A 136 9.59 1.96 -27.51
C SER A 136 9.02 2.99 -26.54
N THR A 137 9.11 4.28 -26.86
CA THR A 137 8.49 5.35 -26.07
C THR A 137 6.97 5.17 -26.04
N MET A 138 6.35 5.12 -24.85
CA MET A 138 4.90 4.87 -24.67
C MET A 138 4.20 5.95 -23.83
N LEU A 139 4.93 6.62 -22.94
CA LEU A 139 4.37 7.45 -21.86
C LEU A 139 5.22 8.69 -21.62
N ILE A 140 4.57 9.82 -21.33
CA ILE A 140 5.18 11.01 -20.72
C ILE A 140 4.60 11.17 -19.30
N CYS A 141 5.45 11.41 -18.31
CA CYS A 141 5.06 11.73 -16.93
C CYS A 141 5.44 13.17 -16.57
N LEU A 142 4.48 13.89 -15.96
CA LEU A 142 4.69 15.17 -15.28
C LEU A 142 4.49 15.00 -13.76
N GLU A 143 4.97 15.96 -12.95
CA GLU A 143 4.69 16.03 -11.51
C GLU A 143 4.16 17.42 -11.17
N ASN A 144 2.98 17.51 -10.54
CA ASN A 144 2.30 18.77 -10.22
C ASN A 144 1.74 18.78 -8.79
N THR A 145 2.27 19.59 -7.86
CA THR A 145 3.41 20.51 -8.00
C THR A 145 4.77 19.80 -7.96
N HIS A 146 5.74 20.26 -8.76
CA HIS A 146 7.09 19.67 -8.83
C HIS A 146 7.87 19.87 -7.52
N ALA A 147 8.02 18.82 -6.72
CA ALA A 147 8.47 18.90 -5.33
C ALA A 147 9.98 19.17 -5.17
N ASN A 148 10.76 19.00 -6.23
CA ASN A 148 12.19 19.28 -6.27
C ASN A 148 12.55 20.65 -6.86
N SER A 149 11.63 21.34 -7.54
CA SER A 149 11.81 22.74 -7.98
C SER A 149 11.16 23.75 -7.03
N GLY A 150 10.83 23.36 -5.79
CA GLY A 150 10.21 24.23 -4.80
C GLY A 150 8.78 23.87 -4.40
N GLY A 151 8.11 22.97 -5.11
CA GLY A 151 6.65 22.83 -5.05
C GLY A 151 5.94 23.78 -6.01
N ARG A 152 6.54 23.98 -7.19
CA ARG A 152 6.08 24.84 -8.29
C ARG A 152 4.92 24.20 -9.05
N CYS A 153 4.00 25.04 -9.51
CA CYS A 153 2.76 24.62 -10.17
C CYS A 153 2.94 24.60 -11.70
N LEU A 154 2.68 23.44 -12.33
CA LEU A 154 2.58 23.37 -13.78
C LEU A 154 1.21 23.90 -14.23
N SER A 155 1.18 24.83 -15.18
CA SER A 155 -0.07 25.44 -15.66
C SER A 155 -0.90 24.47 -16.52
N ALA A 156 -2.18 24.77 -16.71
CA ALA A 156 -3.05 23.99 -17.58
C ALA A 156 -2.59 24.08 -19.06
N GLU A 157 -2.09 25.25 -19.48
CA GLU A 157 -1.64 25.54 -20.85
C GLU A 157 -0.34 24.81 -21.20
N TYR A 158 0.58 24.70 -20.22
CA TYR A 158 1.76 23.84 -20.34
C TYR A 158 1.34 22.36 -20.42
N THR A 159 0.43 21.93 -19.54
CA THR A 159 -0.06 20.55 -19.48
C THR A 159 -0.79 20.16 -20.79
N ASP A 160 -1.61 21.05 -21.35
CA ASP A 160 -2.22 20.89 -22.68
C ASP A 160 -1.16 20.78 -23.78
N SER A 161 -0.05 21.51 -23.67
CA SER A 161 1.02 21.52 -24.67
C SER A 161 1.78 20.20 -24.68
N VAL A 162 2.06 19.63 -23.50
CA VAL A 162 2.57 18.26 -23.37
C VAL A 162 1.54 17.23 -23.85
N GLY A 163 0.26 17.39 -23.52
CA GLY A 163 -0.82 16.52 -24.01
C GLY A 163 -0.98 16.55 -25.53
N LYS A 164 -0.77 17.72 -26.16
CA LYS A 164 -0.71 17.86 -27.63
C LYS A 164 0.51 17.16 -28.23
N ILE A 165 1.66 17.10 -27.55
CA ILE A 165 2.81 16.29 -27.98
C ILE A 165 2.46 14.80 -27.86
N ALA A 166 2.00 14.36 -26.69
CA ALA A 166 1.62 12.96 -26.45
C ALA A 166 0.64 12.45 -27.51
N LYS A 167 -0.45 13.20 -27.75
CA LYS A 167 -1.48 12.87 -28.74
C LYS A 167 -0.98 12.86 -30.19
N ARG A 168 0.00 13.68 -30.57
CA ARG A 168 0.62 13.64 -31.92
C ARG A 168 1.38 12.33 -32.16
N HIS A 169 2.07 11.85 -31.13
CA HIS A 169 2.94 10.67 -31.21
C HIS A 169 2.28 9.36 -30.74
N GLY A 170 0.98 9.40 -30.43
CA GLY A 170 0.23 8.23 -29.94
C GLY A 170 0.56 7.81 -28.50
N LEU A 171 1.31 8.63 -27.77
CA LEU A 171 1.75 8.37 -26.41
C LEU A 171 0.66 8.69 -25.38
N LYS A 172 0.82 8.17 -24.18
CA LYS A 172 0.02 8.49 -23.01
C LYS A 172 0.62 9.63 -22.19
N LEU A 173 -0.22 10.36 -21.46
CA LEU A 173 0.19 11.37 -20.48
C LEU A 173 -0.27 10.99 -19.07
N HIS A 174 0.67 10.87 -18.15
CA HIS A 174 0.42 10.70 -16.72
C HIS A 174 0.88 11.93 -15.92
N ILE A 175 0.18 12.24 -14.83
CA ILE A 175 0.57 13.27 -13.86
C ILE A 175 0.68 12.65 -12.46
N ASP A 176 1.86 12.73 -11.86
CA ASP A 176 2.02 12.62 -10.40
C ASP A 176 1.43 13.89 -9.77
N GLY A 177 0.22 13.76 -9.26
CA GLY A 177 -0.55 14.80 -8.61
C GLY A 177 -0.39 14.79 -7.09
N ALA A 178 0.77 14.42 -6.54
CA ALA A 178 1.02 14.35 -5.10
C ALA A 178 0.65 15.64 -4.33
N ARG A 179 0.59 16.80 -5.00
CA ARG A 179 0.06 18.06 -4.43
C ARG A 179 -0.91 18.78 -5.36
N LEU A 180 -1.64 18.06 -6.22
CA LEU A 180 -2.51 18.62 -7.26
C LEU A 180 -3.51 19.67 -6.73
N PHE A 181 -4.11 19.45 -5.55
CA PHE A 181 -5.00 20.41 -4.92
C PHE A 181 -4.30 21.72 -4.48
N ASN A 182 -2.99 21.69 -4.16
CA ASN A 182 -2.22 22.91 -3.92
C ASN A 182 -2.00 23.67 -5.22
N ALA A 183 -1.67 22.98 -6.32
CA ALA A 183 -1.53 23.59 -7.64
C ALA A 183 -2.84 24.28 -8.08
N SER A 184 -3.98 23.61 -7.89
CA SER A 184 -5.31 24.14 -8.19
C SER A 184 -5.60 25.43 -7.43
N ILE A 185 -5.31 25.47 -6.12
CA ILE A 185 -5.57 26.64 -5.28
C ILE A 185 -4.57 27.78 -5.54
N ALA A 186 -3.30 27.49 -5.83
CA ALA A 186 -2.29 28.49 -6.12
C ALA A 186 -2.47 29.14 -7.50
N LEU A 187 -2.88 28.36 -8.51
CA LEU A 187 -3.17 28.86 -9.87
C LEU A 187 -4.57 29.47 -10.01
N GLY A 188 -5.49 29.20 -9.07
CA GLY A 188 -6.91 29.57 -9.18
C GLY A 188 -7.69 28.77 -10.24
N VAL A 189 -7.16 27.62 -10.68
CA VAL A 189 -7.71 26.77 -11.75
C VAL A 189 -8.28 25.49 -11.14
N PRO A 190 -9.52 25.08 -11.47
CA PRO A 190 -10.12 23.87 -10.90
C PRO A 190 -9.35 22.60 -11.33
N VAL A 191 -9.30 21.60 -10.44
CA VAL A 191 -8.50 20.37 -10.63
C VAL A 191 -8.75 19.67 -11.96
N HIS A 192 -10.01 19.50 -12.37
CA HIS A 192 -10.36 18.86 -13.64
C HIS A 192 -9.73 19.55 -14.87
N ARG A 193 -9.52 20.87 -14.82
CA ARG A 193 -8.89 21.65 -15.90
C ARG A 193 -7.36 21.52 -15.88
N LEU A 194 -6.74 21.41 -14.70
CA LEU A 194 -5.30 21.13 -14.60
C LEU A 194 -4.91 19.75 -15.13
N VAL A 195 -5.83 18.78 -15.14
CA VAL A 195 -5.56 17.40 -15.58
C VAL A 195 -6.34 16.97 -16.81
N GLU A 196 -7.01 17.90 -17.49
CA GLU A 196 -7.88 17.63 -18.63
C GLU A 196 -7.19 16.76 -19.68
N ALA A 197 -5.98 17.17 -20.08
CA ALA A 197 -5.17 16.52 -21.12
C ALA A 197 -4.50 15.19 -20.72
N ALA A 198 -4.57 14.77 -19.45
CA ALA A 198 -3.91 13.54 -18.97
C ALA A 198 -4.82 12.30 -19.09
N ASP A 199 -4.24 11.16 -19.51
CA ASP A 199 -4.92 9.86 -19.53
C ASP A 199 -5.12 9.28 -18.12
N SER A 200 -4.17 9.52 -17.22
CA SER A 200 -4.32 9.18 -15.81
C SER A 200 -3.55 10.11 -14.87
N VAL A 201 -4.00 10.18 -13.61
CA VAL A 201 -3.40 11.03 -12.56
C VAL A 201 -3.33 10.23 -11.27
N SER A 202 -2.27 10.41 -10.47
CA SER A 202 -2.23 9.96 -9.08
C SER A 202 -2.47 11.16 -8.15
N VAL A 203 -3.34 11.05 -7.15
CA VAL A 203 -3.66 12.17 -6.24
C VAL A 203 -3.43 11.75 -4.80
N CYS A 204 -2.39 12.28 -4.18
CA CYS A 204 -1.95 11.82 -2.86
C CYS A 204 -2.76 12.46 -1.72
N LEU A 205 -3.31 11.62 -0.85
CA LEU A 205 -4.20 12.04 0.24
C LEU A 205 -3.41 12.41 1.51
N SER A 206 -2.25 11.79 1.72
CA SER A 206 -1.40 11.99 2.92
C SER A 206 -0.34 13.10 2.75
N LYS A 207 -0.71 14.17 2.07
CA LYS A 207 0.13 15.37 1.83
C LYS A 207 -0.57 16.58 2.45
N GLY A 208 -0.67 17.71 1.76
CA GLY A 208 -1.39 18.89 2.28
C GLY A 208 -2.81 18.61 2.78
N LEU A 209 -3.55 17.66 2.17
CA LEU A 209 -4.87 17.22 2.65
C LEU A 209 -4.83 16.58 4.06
N GLY A 210 -3.70 15.99 4.44
CA GLY A 210 -3.44 15.53 5.81
C GLY A 210 -4.19 14.28 6.26
N ALA A 211 -4.70 13.45 5.33
CA ALA A 211 -5.15 12.09 5.65
C ALA A 211 -3.96 11.22 6.13
N PRO A 212 -4.15 10.15 6.90
CA PRO A 212 -3.04 9.32 7.39
C PRO A 212 -2.18 8.72 6.27
N VAL A 213 -2.84 8.20 5.25
CA VAL A 213 -2.24 7.34 4.21
C VAL A 213 -3.10 7.38 2.95
N GLY A 214 -2.56 6.88 1.84
CA GLY A 214 -3.32 6.60 0.64
C GLY A 214 -3.11 7.60 -0.49
N THR A 215 -3.54 7.18 -1.67
CA THR A 215 -3.53 7.93 -2.92
C THR A 215 -4.67 7.39 -3.76
N VAL A 216 -5.32 8.25 -4.55
CA VAL A 216 -6.34 7.81 -5.51
C VAL A 216 -5.77 8.03 -6.91
N ILE A 217 -5.72 6.98 -7.71
CA ILE A 217 -5.44 7.10 -9.14
C ILE A 217 -6.76 7.29 -9.88
N VAL A 218 -6.77 8.12 -10.92
CA VAL A 218 -7.97 8.42 -11.73
C VAL A 218 -7.66 8.29 -13.22
N GLY A 219 -8.66 7.95 -14.03
CA GLY A 219 -8.52 7.75 -15.47
C GLY A 219 -9.82 7.27 -16.13
N SER A 220 -9.73 6.60 -17.27
CA SER A 220 -10.89 5.92 -17.88
C SER A 220 -11.28 4.65 -17.12
N HIS A 221 -12.51 4.15 -17.30
CA HIS A 221 -12.92 2.86 -16.75
C HIS A 221 -11.97 1.72 -17.19
N THR A 222 -11.57 1.70 -18.47
CA THR A 222 -10.64 0.68 -19.00
C THR A 222 -9.24 0.75 -18.39
N PHE A 223 -8.78 1.96 -18.04
CA PHE A 223 -7.53 2.16 -17.30
C PHE A 223 -7.66 1.64 -15.87
N ILE A 224 -8.76 1.96 -15.19
CA ILE A 224 -9.01 1.57 -13.79
C ILE A 224 -9.18 0.07 -13.62
N GLU A 225 -9.82 -0.66 -14.55
CA GLU A 225 -9.90 -2.12 -14.46
C GLU A 225 -8.52 -2.79 -14.61
N LYS A 226 -7.66 -2.35 -15.55
CA LYS A 226 -6.25 -2.79 -15.60
C LYS A 226 -5.52 -2.45 -14.29
N ALA A 227 -5.77 -1.26 -13.74
CA ALA A 227 -5.15 -0.78 -12.50
C ALA A 227 -5.58 -1.59 -11.26
N LYS A 228 -6.84 -2.04 -11.16
CA LYS A 228 -7.33 -2.96 -10.11
C LYS A 228 -6.56 -4.27 -10.10
N THR A 229 -6.35 -4.87 -11.27
CA THR A 229 -5.55 -6.10 -11.41
C THR A 229 -4.11 -5.88 -10.95
N LEU A 230 -3.47 -4.76 -11.32
CA LEU A 230 -2.11 -4.44 -10.89
C LEU A 230 -2.03 -4.10 -9.39
N ARG A 231 -2.99 -3.37 -8.81
CA ARG A 231 -3.12 -3.13 -7.36
C ARG A 231 -3.14 -4.44 -6.60
N LYS A 232 -3.88 -5.44 -7.07
CA LYS A 232 -3.88 -6.79 -6.48
C LYS A 232 -2.54 -7.52 -6.68
N THR A 233 -1.96 -7.46 -7.87
CA THR A 233 -0.71 -8.18 -8.23
C THR A 233 0.52 -7.65 -7.47
N LEU A 234 0.60 -6.34 -7.23
CA LEU A 234 1.62 -5.69 -6.40
C LEU A 234 1.36 -5.86 -4.89
N GLY A 235 0.26 -6.50 -4.49
CA GLY A 235 -0.12 -6.70 -3.10
C GLY A 235 -0.68 -5.46 -2.39
N GLY A 236 -1.11 -4.43 -3.14
CA GLY A 236 -1.82 -3.27 -2.60
C GLY A 236 -3.30 -3.49 -2.30
N GLY A 237 -3.89 -4.59 -2.78
CA GLY A 237 -5.27 -4.97 -2.46
C GLY A 237 -5.44 -5.29 -0.97
N MET A 238 -6.33 -4.54 -0.32
CA MET A 238 -6.66 -4.64 1.10
C MET A 238 -8.18 -4.82 1.23
N ARG A 239 -8.71 -5.31 2.36
CA ARG A 239 -10.15 -5.63 2.47
C ARG A 239 -10.99 -4.43 2.89
N GLN A 240 -10.90 -4.03 4.16
CA GLN A 240 -11.68 -2.91 4.70
C GLN A 240 -10.95 -1.58 4.50
N ILE A 241 -10.83 -1.11 3.25
CA ILE A 241 -10.13 0.16 2.97
C ILE A 241 -10.99 1.39 3.25
N GLY A 242 -12.31 1.23 3.41
CA GLY A 242 -13.22 2.30 3.80
C GLY A 242 -12.83 3.00 5.10
N VAL A 243 -12.12 2.30 6.00
CA VAL A 243 -11.46 2.90 7.18
C VAL A 243 -10.54 4.06 6.79
N LEU A 244 -9.70 3.86 5.78
CA LEU A 244 -8.77 4.86 5.28
C LEU A 244 -9.49 5.91 4.42
N CYS A 245 -10.50 5.47 3.66
CA CYS A 245 -11.26 6.34 2.77
C CYS A 245 -12.15 7.34 3.54
N ALA A 246 -12.65 6.98 4.73
CA ALA A 246 -13.35 7.91 5.61
C ALA A 246 -12.47 9.10 6.05
N ALA A 247 -11.22 8.85 6.44
CA ALA A 247 -10.28 9.93 6.74
C ALA A 247 -9.94 10.79 5.51
N ALA A 248 -9.92 10.18 4.31
CA ALA A 248 -9.71 10.88 3.05
C ALA A 248 -10.89 11.80 2.68
N LEU A 249 -12.13 11.33 2.88
CA LEU A 249 -13.35 12.14 2.70
C LEU A 249 -13.35 13.34 3.65
N VAL A 250 -13.03 13.15 4.94
CA VAL A 250 -12.83 14.26 5.90
C VAL A 250 -11.71 15.20 5.45
N ALA A 251 -10.61 14.69 4.89
CA ALA A 251 -9.52 15.51 4.33
C ALA A 251 -10.01 16.42 3.17
N LEU A 252 -10.81 15.87 2.26
CA LEU A 252 -11.38 16.59 1.12
C LEU A 252 -12.44 17.62 1.54
N GLN A 253 -13.21 17.35 2.59
CA GLN A 253 -14.23 18.27 3.10
C GLN A 253 -13.61 19.39 3.97
N GLU A 254 -12.77 19.02 4.94
CA GLU A 254 -12.26 19.96 5.93
C GLU A 254 -10.94 20.64 5.55
N ASN A 255 -9.97 19.89 4.99
CA ASN A 255 -8.59 20.38 4.88
C ASN A 255 -8.27 20.97 3.50
N LEU A 256 -8.96 20.53 2.44
CA LEU A 256 -8.86 21.14 1.11
C LEU A 256 -9.11 22.67 1.14
N PRO A 257 -10.15 23.22 1.80
CA PRO A 257 -10.31 24.67 1.92
C PRO A 257 -9.21 25.35 2.74
N LYS A 258 -8.57 24.63 3.66
CA LYS A 258 -7.54 25.17 4.57
C LYS A 258 -6.18 25.39 3.87
N LEU A 259 -5.91 24.72 2.74
CA LEU A 259 -4.64 24.81 2.01
C LEU A 259 -4.22 26.24 1.66
N GLN A 260 -5.17 27.12 1.31
CA GLN A 260 -4.87 28.51 0.98
C GLN A 260 -4.27 29.30 2.15
N PHE A 261 -4.63 28.97 3.40
CA PHE A 261 -4.01 29.58 4.58
C PHE A 261 -2.58 29.08 4.79
N ASP A 262 -2.29 27.84 4.41
CA ASP A 262 -0.97 27.25 4.54
C ASP A 262 -0.01 27.77 3.45
N HIS A 263 -0.52 28.09 2.26
CA HIS A 263 0.21 28.86 1.24
C HIS A 263 0.53 30.29 1.73
N LYS A 264 -0.46 30.99 2.31
CA LYS A 264 -0.28 32.33 2.91
C LYS A 264 0.77 32.33 4.02
N LYS A 265 0.84 31.28 4.84
CA LYS A 265 1.89 31.12 5.86
C LYS A 265 3.26 30.80 5.28
N ALA A 266 3.34 29.94 4.26
CA ALA A 266 4.59 29.65 3.57
C ALA A 266 5.19 30.93 2.97
N LYS A 267 4.34 31.76 2.35
CA LYS A 267 4.71 33.09 1.86
C LYS A 267 5.23 34.02 2.96
N LEU A 268 4.46 34.17 4.05
CA LEU A 268 4.82 35.02 5.19
C LEU A 268 6.13 34.58 5.87
N LEU A 269 6.36 33.27 6.01
CA LEU A 269 7.61 32.77 6.60
C LEU A 269 8.79 32.95 5.65
N ALA A 270 8.61 32.77 4.33
CA ALA A 270 9.63 33.05 3.34
C ALA A 270 10.02 34.55 3.34
N GLU A 271 9.04 35.45 3.40
CA GLU A 271 9.23 36.90 3.48
C GLU A 271 9.94 37.34 4.78
N GLY A 272 9.66 36.67 5.90
CA GLY A 272 10.35 36.92 7.17
C GLY A 272 11.78 36.36 7.21
N LEU A 273 11.99 35.12 6.76
CA LEU A 273 13.32 34.49 6.74
C LEU A 273 14.26 35.15 5.72
N ASN A 274 13.76 35.67 4.60
CA ASN A 274 14.57 36.39 3.61
C ASN A 274 15.03 37.79 4.09
N GLN A 275 14.69 38.20 5.32
CA GLN A 275 15.28 39.36 6.00
C GLN A 275 16.48 38.97 6.88
N MET A 276 16.76 37.67 7.07
CA MET A 276 17.88 37.19 7.87
C MET A 276 19.20 37.20 7.07
N LYS A 277 20.18 37.96 7.56
CA LYS A 277 21.54 37.94 7.01
C LYS A 277 22.15 36.53 7.06
N GLY A 278 22.74 36.08 5.95
CA GLY A 278 23.26 34.73 5.77
C GLY A 278 22.28 33.75 5.13
N VAL A 279 21.05 34.17 4.81
CA VAL A 279 19.96 33.35 4.26
C VAL A 279 19.40 33.98 2.98
N ARG A 280 19.06 33.14 1.99
CA ARG A 280 18.39 33.54 0.74
C ARG A 280 17.21 32.62 0.44
N ILE A 281 16.07 33.20 0.08
CA ILE A 281 14.88 32.48 -0.37
C ILE A 281 14.35 33.15 -1.64
N ASN A 282 14.07 32.37 -2.69
CA ASN A 282 13.30 32.89 -3.83
C ASN A 282 11.82 33.01 -3.45
N VAL A 283 11.47 34.11 -2.77
CA VAL A 283 10.09 34.39 -2.31
C VAL A 283 9.09 34.35 -3.47
N ALA A 284 9.48 34.70 -4.69
CA ALA A 284 8.60 34.64 -5.86
C ALA A 284 8.21 33.20 -6.25
N ALA A 285 9.11 32.23 -6.06
CA ALA A 285 8.85 30.80 -6.32
C ALA A 285 8.05 30.09 -5.20
N VAL A 286 7.78 30.76 -4.07
CA VAL A 286 6.91 30.24 -3.00
C VAL A 286 5.46 30.46 -3.40
N GLU A 287 4.89 29.43 -4.05
CA GLU A 287 3.52 29.37 -4.57
C GLU A 287 2.57 28.56 -3.68
N THR A 288 3.08 27.51 -3.01
CA THR A 288 2.27 26.52 -2.27
C THR A 288 2.70 26.38 -0.81
N ASN A 289 2.48 25.23 -0.17
CA ASN A 289 2.83 24.98 1.24
C ASN A 289 4.33 24.68 1.47
N MET A 290 5.13 24.66 0.41
CA MET A 290 6.56 24.36 0.43
C MET A 290 7.42 25.59 0.12
N MET A 291 8.60 25.63 0.73
CA MET A 291 9.67 26.55 0.36
C MET A 291 11.04 25.88 0.52
N PHE A 292 12.03 26.38 -0.23
CA PHE A 292 13.43 26.03 -0.08
C PHE A 292 14.22 27.27 0.36
N MET A 293 15.25 27.04 1.17
CA MET A 293 16.04 28.10 1.81
C MET A 293 17.52 27.77 1.68
N ASP A 294 18.26 28.65 0.99
CA ASP A 294 19.70 28.55 0.76
C ASP A 294 20.49 29.45 1.74
N MET A 295 21.73 29.05 2.04
CA MET A 295 22.68 29.92 2.76
C MET A 295 23.45 30.80 1.78
N GLU A 296 23.69 32.06 2.12
CA GLU A 296 24.49 32.99 1.31
C GLU A 296 25.96 32.53 1.18
N ASP A 297 26.57 32.73 0.01
CA ASP A 297 27.99 32.45 -0.22
C ASP A 297 28.89 33.26 0.74
N GLY A 298 29.84 32.56 1.38
CA GLY A 298 30.70 33.13 2.41
C GLY A 298 30.06 33.30 3.80
N SER A 299 28.78 32.92 3.98
CA SER A 299 28.12 32.96 5.29
C SER A 299 28.79 32.05 6.32
N ARG A 300 28.93 32.53 7.57
CA ARG A 300 29.37 31.70 8.72
C ARG A 300 28.26 30.75 9.21
N LEU A 301 27.00 31.08 8.88
CA LEU A 301 25.84 30.22 9.09
C LEU A 301 25.83 29.18 7.97
N THR A 302 26.11 27.93 8.32
CA THR A 302 25.94 26.80 7.40
C THR A 302 24.61 26.13 7.66
N ALA A 303 24.09 25.43 6.64
CA ALA A 303 22.84 24.71 6.73
C ALA A 303 22.83 23.80 7.97
N GLU A 304 23.80 22.89 8.10
CA GLU A 304 23.89 21.95 9.23
C GLU A 304 23.78 22.62 10.62
N LYS A 305 24.47 23.75 10.83
CA LYS A 305 24.39 24.52 12.08
C LYS A 305 22.97 25.04 12.32
N LEU A 306 22.35 25.63 11.31
CA LEU A 306 21.00 26.17 11.39
C LEU A 306 19.99 25.06 11.73
N ARG A 307 20.06 23.88 11.08
CA ARG A 307 19.21 22.73 11.44
C ARG A 307 19.44 22.27 12.88
N LYS A 308 20.70 22.22 13.34
CA LYS A 308 21.00 21.83 14.73
C LYS A 308 20.33 22.79 15.73
N SER A 309 20.50 24.10 15.55
CA SER A 309 19.88 25.10 16.43
C SER A 309 18.36 25.15 16.31
N LEU A 310 17.79 24.96 15.12
CA LEU A 310 16.34 24.77 14.96
C LEU A 310 15.84 23.55 15.76
N THR A 311 16.56 22.42 15.68
CA THR A 311 16.23 21.18 16.42
C THR A 311 16.34 21.39 17.94
N GLU A 312 17.36 22.12 18.40
CA GLU A 312 17.54 22.52 19.80
C GLU A 312 16.40 23.44 20.30
N CYS A 313 15.81 24.25 19.41
CA CYS A 313 14.58 25.01 19.65
C CYS A 313 13.28 24.21 19.41
N GLY A 314 13.34 22.90 19.12
CA GLY A 314 12.18 22.04 18.88
C GLY A 314 11.57 22.12 17.47
N ILE A 315 12.20 22.83 16.54
CA ILE A 315 11.77 23.00 15.14
C ILE A 315 12.47 21.96 14.25
N LEU A 316 11.70 21.13 13.55
CA LEU A 316 12.22 20.03 12.73
C LEU A 316 12.13 20.37 11.23
N VAL A 317 13.20 20.15 10.46
CA VAL A 317 13.30 20.43 9.00
C VAL A 317 14.07 19.32 8.28
N LEU A 318 13.85 19.15 6.96
CA LEU A 318 14.60 18.20 6.13
C LEU A 318 15.70 18.90 5.31
N PRO A 319 16.87 18.26 5.11
CA PRO A 319 17.88 18.72 4.15
C PRO A 319 17.28 18.88 2.75
N GLY A 320 17.72 19.91 2.04
CA GLY A 320 17.36 20.15 0.63
C GLY A 320 18.26 19.40 -0.35
N ASN A 321 18.09 19.69 -1.64
CA ASN A 321 18.78 19.00 -2.73
C ASN A 321 20.25 19.43 -2.91
N SER A 322 20.74 20.36 -2.08
CA SER A 322 22.14 20.76 -1.99
C SER A 322 22.59 20.77 -0.53
N SER A 323 23.90 20.66 -0.28
CA SER A 323 24.48 20.77 1.08
C SER A 323 24.35 22.16 1.72
N ARG A 324 23.75 23.13 1.00
CA ARG A 324 23.51 24.51 1.42
C ARG A 324 22.03 24.82 1.65
N ALA A 325 21.12 23.89 1.34
CA ALA A 325 19.68 24.13 1.29
C ALA A 325 18.89 23.36 2.36
N PHE A 326 17.73 23.90 2.75
CA PHE A 326 16.68 23.18 3.47
C PHE A 326 15.33 23.23 2.77
N LYS A 327 14.53 22.19 3.03
CA LYS A 327 13.12 22.11 2.66
C LYS A 327 12.26 22.29 3.91
N MET A 328 11.26 23.17 3.83
CA MET A 328 10.32 23.46 4.91
C MET A 328 8.88 23.40 4.38
N VAL A 329 7.97 22.85 5.18
CA VAL A 329 6.55 22.68 4.82
C VAL A 329 5.66 23.15 5.97
N ILE A 330 4.65 23.99 5.71
CA ILE A 330 3.85 24.65 6.77
C ILE A 330 2.39 24.18 6.76
N ARG A 331 1.74 24.14 7.93
CA ARG A 331 0.35 23.69 8.12
C ARG A 331 -0.48 24.50 9.15
N SER A 332 -1.81 24.38 9.11
CA SER A 332 -2.81 24.70 10.13
C SER A 332 -3.28 23.46 10.92
N VAL A 333 -3.41 23.58 12.24
CA VAL A 333 -3.85 22.50 13.15
C VAL A 333 -4.98 23.00 14.05
N ASP A 334 -6.05 22.22 14.15
CA ASP A 334 -7.19 22.41 15.07
C ASP A 334 -7.85 21.04 15.35
N LEU A 335 -8.60 20.89 16.45
CA LEU A 335 -9.05 19.61 17.01
C LEU A 335 -10.37 19.70 17.83
N ARG A 336 -11.36 18.84 17.52
CA ARG A 336 -12.48 18.37 18.40
C ARG A 336 -13.30 17.24 17.73
N SER A 337 -14.14 16.57 18.53
CA SER A 337 -14.66 15.20 18.37
C SER A 337 -16.15 15.08 18.80
N ASP A 338 -16.86 13.93 18.91
CA ASP A 338 -16.59 12.47 18.78
C ASP A 338 -17.90 11.70 18.46
N THR A 339 -17.80 10.37 18.20
CA THR A 339 -18.89 9.40 17.92
C THR A 339 -19.59 9.53 16.55
N VAL A 340 -20.23 8.55 15.91
CA VAL A 340 -20.51 7.07 16.10
C VAL A 340 -20.53 6.46 14.66
N THR A 341 -20.52 5.15 14.31
CA THR A 341 -20.66 3.80 14.92
C THR A 341 -20.05 2.79 13.92
N ARG A 342 -19.46 1.62 14.19
CA ARG A 342 -18.87 0.96 15.38
C ARG A 342 -17.87 -0.14 14.94
N ARG A 343 -16.63 -0.12 15.46
CA ARG A 343 -15.82 -1.34 15.72
C ARG A 343 -15.98 -1.74 17.20
N THR A 344 -15.17 -2.64 17.77
CA THR A 344 -15.17 -2.81 19.24
C THR A 344 -14.76 -1.50 19.90
N ASP A 345 -15.40 -1.11 21.01
CA ASP A 345 -15.13 0.19 21.63
C ASP A 345 -13.68 0.32 22.14
N ALA A 346 -13.02 -0.80 22.44
CA ALA A 346 -11.59 -0.85 22.72
C ALA A 346 -10.74 -0.53 21.49
N MET A 347 -11.01 -1.16 20.33
CA MET A 347 -10.32 -0.85 19.08
C MET A 347 -10.51 0.63 18.70
N ARG A 348 -11.75 1.15 18.83
CA ARG A 348 -12.06 2.56 18.53
C ARG A 348 -11.25 3.52 19.41
N LYS A 349 -11.21 3.27 20.73
CA LYS A 349 -10.39 4.05 21.68
C LYS A 349 -8.90 3.98 21.35
N ALA A 350 -8.37 2.80 21.05
CA ALA A 350 -6.96 2.63 20.69
C ALA A 350 -6.60 3.34 19.38
N MET A 351 -7.46 3.29 18.35
CA MET A 351 -7.30 4.06 17.11
C MET A 351 -7.33 5.58 17.37
N ALA A 352 -8.24 6.04 18.24
CA ALA A 352 -8.33 7.44 18.63
C ALA A 352 -7.07 7.91 19.40
N SER A 353 -6.56 7.10 20.34
CA SER A 353 -5.39 7.45 21.16
C SER A 353 -4.03 7.09 20.53
N ALA A 354 -3.98 6.49 19.33
CA ALA A 354 -2.74 6.00 18.74
C ALA A 354 -1.69 7.12 18.51
N GLU A 355 -0.49 6.92 19.05
CA GLU A 355 0.69 7.73 18.74
C GLU A 355 1.24 7.35 17.36
N VAL A 356 1.39 8.33 16.47
CA VAL A 356 1.79 8.11 15.06
C VAL A 356 2.82 9.13 14.58
N ASP A 357 3.66 8.69 13.65
CA ASP A 357 4.73 9.45 12.96
C ASP A 357 4.98 8.79 11.58
N ASP A 358 6.15 9.00 10.96
CA ASP A 358 6.47 8.48 9.63
C ASP A 358 7.12 7.08 9.68
N ASP A 359 6.31 6.03 9.48
CA ASP A 359 6.73 4.62 9.34
C ASP A 359 7.81 4.42 8.25
N ILE A 360 7.77 5.19 7.16
CA ILE A 360 8.76 5.06 6.08
C ILE A 360 10.15 5.58 6.52
N LEU A 361 10.19 6.41 7.56
CA LEU A 361 11.41 6.84 8.24
C LEU A 361 11.71 6.02 9.52
N GLY A 362 10.89 5.02 9.84
CA GLY A 362 11.03 4.17 11.04
C GLY A 362 10.61 4.84 12.35
N TYR A 363 9.86 5.96 12.31
CA TYR A 363 9.56 6.77 13.50
C TYR A 363 8.19 6.48 14.15
N ASP A 364 7.25 5.83 13.47
CA ASP A 364 5.93 5.51 14.04
C ASP A 364 6.05 4.54 15.25
N PRO A 365 5.71 4.96 16.48
CA PRO A 365 5.95 4.16 17.68
C PRO A 365 4.95 3.00 17.82
N THR A 366 3.71 3.18 17.36
CA THR A 366 2.67 2.15 17.48
C THR A 366 2.86 1.06 16.43
N ALA A 367 3.37 1.40 15.24
CA ALA A 367 3.82 0.43 14.25
C ALA A 367 5.00 -0.42 14.80
N ARG A 368 6.02 0.24 15.37
CA ARG A 368 7.17 -0.45 15.97
C ARG A 368 6.76 -1.38 17.11
N HIS A 369 5.85 -0.97 18.00
CA HIS A 369 5.40 -1.83 19.09
C HIS A 369 4.67 -3.09 18.60
N LEU A 370 3.87 -2.99 17.53
CA LEU A 370 3.26 -4.16 16.87
C LEU A 370 4.32 -5.07 16.23
N GLU A 371 5.35 -4.51 15.62
CA GLU A 371 6.48 -5.25 15.05
C GLU A 371 7.28 -5.99 16.14
N GLU A 372 7.58 -5.33 17.26
CA GLU A 372 8.27 -5.91 18.42
C GLU A 372 7.49 -7.08 19.04
N GLU A 373 6.19 -6.91 19.30
CA GLU A 373 5.36 -8.02 19.81
C GLU A 373 5.20 -9.15 18.79
N MET A 374 5.14 -8.86 17.48
CA MET A 374 5.10 -9.90 16.43
C MET A 374 6.38 -10.73 16.36
N ALA A 375 7.55 -10.09 16.42
CA ALA A 375 8.84 -10.77 16.47
C ALA A 375 8.92 -11.70 17.71
N LYS A 376 8.56 -11.17 18.87
CA LYS A 376 8.48 -11.88 20.16
C LYS A 376 7.49 -13.07 20.15
N MET A 377 6.28 -12.89 19.63
CA MET A 377 5.25 -13.97 19.56
C MET A 377 5.65 -15.10 18.61
N THR A 378 6.41 -14.79 17.55
CA THR A 378 6.86 -15.76 16.54
C THR A 378 8.25 -16.34 16.81
N GLY A 379 8.98 -15.83 17.80
CA GLY A 379 10.35 -16.25 18.11
C GLY A 379 11.35 -15.88 17.02
N LYS A 380 11.17 -14.71 16.38
CA LYS A 380 12.04 -14.18 15.31
C LYS A 380 12.70 -12.87 15.77
N GLU A 381 13.78 -12.48 15.09
CA GLU A 381 14.61 -11.34 15.49
C GLU A 381 13.91 -9.99 15.22
N ALA A 382 13.20 -9.90 14.09
CA ALA A 382 12.63 -8.66 13.61
C ALA A 382 11.33 -8.89 12.82
N ALA A 383 10.59 -7.80 12.63
CA ALA A 383 9.33 -7.77 11.92
C ALA A 383 9.22 -6.52 11.02
N LEU A 384 8.26 -6.53 10.10
CA LEU A 384 7.89 -5.40 9.25
C LEU A 384 6.40 -5.43 8.87
N PHE A 385 5.70 -4.32 9.08
CA PHE A 385 4.33 -4.14 8.62
C PHE A 385 4.26 -3.93 7.10
N VAL A 386 3.31 -4.62 6.44
CA VAL A 386 2.99 -4.49 5.01
C VAL A 386 1.46 -4.40 4.78
N PRO A 387 0.98 -3.78 3.69
CA PRO A 387 -0.46 -3.57 3.45
C PRO A 387 -1.31 -4.85 3.43
N SER A 388 -0.80 -5.93 2.84
CA SER A 388 -1.57 -7.17 2.66
C SER A 388 -0.69 -8.42 2.73
N GLY A 389 -1.36 -9.58 2.91
CA GLY A 389 -0.73 -10.89 2.81
C GLY A 389 -0.05 -11.14 1.46
N THR A 390 -0.66 -10.67 0.36
CA THR A 390 -0.07 -10.80 -0.98
C THR A 390 1.21 -9.99 -1.13
N MET A 391 1.32 -8.81 -0.52
CA MET A 391 2.60 -8.09 -0.51
C MET A 391 3.62 -8.79 0.40
N GLY A 392 3.19 -9.29 1.57
CA GLY A 392 4.06 -10.01 2.49
C GLY A 392 4.69 -11.24 1.83
N ASN A 393 3.85 -12.09 1.25
CA ASN A 393 4.26 -13.29 0.50
C ASN A 393 5.20 -12.95 -0.66
N LEU A 394 4.84 -11.96 -1.50
CA LEU A 394 5.67 -11.50 -2.62
C LEU A 394 7.05 -10.99 -2.16
N ILE A 395 7.09 -10.16 -1.12
CA ILE A 395 8.36 -9.65 -0.55
C ILE A 395 9.19 -10.80 0.02
N CYS A 396 8.59 -11.71 0.80
CA CYS A 396 9.30 -12.85 1.37
C CYS A 396 9.93 -13.71 0.29
N VAL A 397 9.19 -14.07 -0.76
CA VAL A 397 9.73 -14.81 -1.92
C VAL A 397 10.86 -14.03 -2.59
N MET A 398 10.68 -12.74 -2.88
CA MET A 398 11.70 -11.92 -3.54
C MET A 398 12.97 -11.68 -2.70
N VAL A 399 12.91 -11.67 -1.36
CA VAL A 399 14.11 -11.56 -0.51
C VAL A 399 14.91 -12.87 -0.46
N HIS A 400 14.24 -14.03 -0.50
CA HIS A 400 14.94 -15.33 -0.50
C HIS A 400 15.39 -15.75 -1.91
N CYS A 401 14.64 -15.39 -2.94
CA CYS A 401 14.91 -15.69 -4.35
C CYS A 401 15.61 -14.51 -5.04
N GLU A 402 16.77 -14.11 -4.51
CA GLU A 402 17.48 -12.85 -4.84
C GLU A 402 17.78 -12.63 -6.34
N VAL A 403 17.75 -13.68 -7.15
CA VAL A 403 18.06 -13.67 -8.58
C VAL A 403 16.79 -13.98 -9.39
N ARG A 404 16.42 -13.09 -10.32
CA ARG A 404 15.38 -13.38 -11.32
C ARG A 404 15.75 -14.65 -12.10
N GLY A 405 14.82 -15.60 -12.19
CA GLY A 405 15.04 -16.95 -12.72
C GLY A 405 15.21 -18.03 -11.65
N SER A 406 15.25 -17.68 -10.35
CA SER A 406 15.16 -18.67 -9.25
C SER A 406 13.83 -19.43 -9.29
N GLU A 407 13.81 -20.65 -8.75
CA GLU A 407 12.58 -21.43 -8.57
C GLU A 407 11.92 -21.15 -7.20
N VAL A 408 10.66 -21.57 -7.05
CA VAL A 408 9.96 -21.66 -5.76
C VAL A 408 9.04 -22.87 -5.81
N ILE A 409 8.88 -23.58 -4.68
CA ILE A 409 8.13 -24.85 -4.64
C ILE A 409 6.86 -24.67 -3.78
N PRO A 410 5.77 -24.13 -4.37
CA PRO A 410 4.47 -24.02 -3.71
C PRO A 410 3.62 -25.29 -3.88
N GLY A 411 2.64 -25.48 -3.00
CA GLY A 411 1.54 -26.40 -3.26
C GLY A 411 0.61 -25.87 -4.36
N ASP A 412 0.01 -26.76 -5.14
CA ASP A 412 -0.93 -26.43 -6.23
C ASP A 412 -2.17 -25.66 -5.75
N ASN A 413 -2.59 -25.87 -4.50
CA ASN A 413 -3.72 -25.17 -3.86
C ASN A 413 -3.28 -23.97 -2.97
N SER A 414 -2.02 -23.55 -3.06
CA SER A 414 -1.45 -22.48 -2.24
C SER A 414 -1.97 -21.07 -2.57
N HIS A 415 -1.89 -20.14 -1.61
CA HIS A 415 -2.33 -18.76 -1.83
C HIS A 415 -1.49 -18.03 -2.89
N ILE A 416 -0.16 -18.16 -2.83
CA ILE A 416 0.79 -17.62 -3.83
C ILE A 416 0.47 -18.10 -5.24
N HIS A 417 0.18 -19.39 -5.44
CA HIS A 417 -0.06 -19.92 -6.78
C HIS A 417 -1.42 -19.48 -7.33
N VAL A 418 -2.50 -19.63 -6.55
CA VAL A 418 -3.88 -19.50 -7.05
C VAL A 418 -4.47 -18.10 -6.88
N TYR A 419 -4.12 -17.36 -5.82
CA TYR A 419 -4.85 -16.16 -5.38
C TYR A 419 -4.02 -14.86 -5.42
N GLU A 420 -2.82 -14.89 -6.02
CA GLU A 420 -1.89 -13.74 -6.11
C GLU A 420 -1.58 -13.32 -7.56
N ASN A 421 -2.42 -13.74 -8.52
CA ASN A 421 -2.38 -13.32 -9.92
C ASN A 421 -1.00 -13.51 -10.59
N GLY A 422 -0.30 -14.60 -10.24
CA GLY A 422 1.04 -14.89 -10.74
C GLY A 422 2.13 -13.89 -10.30
N GLY A 423 1.88 -13.06 -9.29
CA GLY A 423 2.76 -11.95 -8.88
C GLY A 423 4.21 -12.34 -8.64
N ILE A 424 4.48 -13.49 -8.03
CA ILE A 424 5.84 -14.02 -7.85
C ILE A 424 6.63 -14.16 -9.17
N SER A 425 5.96 -14.46 -10.28
CA SER A 425 6.58 -14.61 -11.61
C SER A 425 6.54 -13.32 -12.42
N THR A 426 5.41 -12.62 -12.46
CA THR A 426 5.23 -11.41 -13.27
C THR A 426 5.99 -10.21 -12.70
N ILE A 427 5.94 -10.05 -11.37
CA ILE A 427 6.65 -9.02 -10.60
C ILE A 427 8.02 -9.54 -10.18
N GLY A 428 8.05 -10.58 -9.35
CA GLY A 428 9.28 -11.09 -8.73
C GLY A 428 10.26 -11.73 -9.72
N GLY A 429 9.77 -12.32 -10.81
CA GLY A 429 10.60 -13.08 -11.75
C GLY A 429 11.05 -14.44 -11.21
N VAL A 430 10.24 -15.07 -10.36
CA VAL A 430 10.50 -16.37 -9.73
C VAL A 430 9.55 -17.42 -10.32
N HIS A 431 10.05 -18.63 -10.59
CA HIS A 431 9.31 -19.69 -11.28
C HIS A 431 8.66 -20.68 -10.29
N PRO A 432 7.31 -20.73 -10.18
CA PRO A 432 6.63 -21.70 -9.34
C PRO A 432 6.65 -23.10 -9.95
N LYS A 433 7.20 -24.04 -9.19
CA LYS A 433 7.24 -25.48 -9.47
C LYS A 433 6.26 -26.16 -8.52
N THR A 434 5.00 -26.27 -8.95
CA THR A 434 3.90 -26.73 -8.09
C THR A 434 4.01 -28.20 -7.75
N ILE A 435 3.88 -28.52 -6.47
CA ILE A 435 3.64 -29.89 -5.98
C ILE A 435 2.16 -30.05 -5.69
N LYS A 436 1.60 -31.21 -6.03
CA LYS A 436 0.20 -31.53 -5.76
C LYS A 436 -0.04 -31.61 -4.24
N ASN A 437 -1.07 -30.95 -3.73
CA ASN A 437 -1.51 -31.16 -2.36
C ASN A 437 -2.25 -32.50 -2.21
N GLU A 438 -2.03 -33.18 -1.08
CA GLU A 438 -2.76 -34.38 -0.69
C GLU A 438 -4.17 -34.05 -0.18
N GLU A 439 -5.02 -35.07 0.03
CA GLU A 439 -6.42 -34.85 0.46
C GLU A 439 -6.56 -34.16 1.82
N ASP A 440 -5.57 -34.33 2.69
CA ASP A 440 -5.43 -33.64 3.99
C ASP A 440 -4.87 -32.21 3.86
N GLY A 441 -4.45 -31.80 2.66
CA GLY A 441 -3.78 -30.51 2.40
C GLY A 441 -2.29 -30.47 2.73
N THR A 442 -1.67 -31.61 3.05
CA THR A 442 -0.21 -31.78 3.10
C THR A 442 0.37 -31.81 1.67
N MET A 443 1.66 -32.12 1.53
CA MET A 443 2.31 -32.48 0.27
C MET A 443 3.23 -33.66 0.54
N ASP A 444 3.43 -34.57 -0.41
CA ASP A 444 4.41 -35.64 -0.20
C ASP A 444 5.85 -35.09 -0.04
N LEU A 445 6.63 -35.74 0.83
CA LEU A 445 8.01 -35.33 1.13
C LEU A 445 9.00 -35.82 0.06
N GLY A 446 8.72 -36.95 -0.59
CA GLY A 446 9.48 -37.44 -1.74
C GLY A 446 9.32 -36.55 -2.95
N ASP A 447 8.09 -36.08 -3.24
CA ASP A 447 7.84 -35.08 -4.28
C ASP A 447 8.56 -33.75 -3.98
N ILE A 448 8.63 -33.32 -2.71
CA ILE A 448 9.44 -32.14 -2.33
C ILE A 448 10.92 -32.36 -2.63
N GLU A 449 11.51 -33.48 -2.20
CA GLU A 449 12.92 -33.76 -2.45
C GLU A 449 13.22 -33.95 -3.96
N ALA A 450 12.32 -34.59 -4.72
CA ALA A 450 12.45 -34.80 -6.16
C ALA A 450 12.28 -33.50 -6.99
N ALA A 451 11.56 -32.52 -6.45
CA ALA A 451 11.42 -31.19 -7.05
C ALA A 451 12.70 -30.33 -6.90
N ILE A 452 13.61 -30.64 -5.98
CA ILE A 452 14.88 -29.92 -5.80
C ILE A 452 15.85 -30.27 -6.95
N ARG A 453 16.19 -29.30 -7.80
CA ARG A 453 17.27 -29.42 -8.80
C ARG A 453 18.06 -28.13 -8.92
N ASP A 454 19.36 -28.21 -8.59
CA ASP A 454 20.32 -27.09 -8.40
C ASP A 454 19.89 -26.09 -7.29
N PRO A 455 20.71 -25.81 -6.25
CA PRO A 455 20.22 -25.25 -4.98
C PRO A 455 19.99 -23.71 -4.99
N LYS A 456 19.73 -23.10 -6.15
CA LYS A 456 19.60 -21.64 -6.30
C LYS A 456 18.16 -21.15 -6.13
N GLY A 457 17.77 -21.00 -4.87
CA GLY A 457 16.49 -20.41 -4.48
C GLY A 457 15.36 -21.44 -4.53
N ILE A 458 14.87 -21.81 -3.35
CA ILE A 458 13.62 -22.53 -3.12
C ILE A 458 13.02 -21.93 -1.85
N THR A 459 11.73 -21.57 -1.87
CA THR A 459 11.05 -21.03 -0.68
C THR A 459 9.56 -21.36 -0.59
N LEU A 460 9.30 -22.63 -0.26
CA LEU A 460 8.12 -23.18 0.43
C LEU A 460 6.69 -23.07 -0.16
N SER A 461 5.90 -24.08 0.21
CA SER A 461 4.45 -24.10 0.14
C SER A 461 3.78 -23.41 1.33
N ILE A 462 2.73 -22.65 1.00
CA ILE A 462 1.82 -22.03 1.95
C ILE A 462 0.83 -23.07 2.47
N TYR A 463 0.80 -23.24 3.79
CA TYR A 463 -0.04 -24.24 4.42
C TYR A 463 -1.47 -23.76 4.65
N LYS A 464 -2.44 -24.52 4.14
CA LYS A 464 -3.87 -24.31 4.36
C LYS A 464 -4.32 -25.01 5.64
N VAL A 465 -4.29 -24.26 6.75
CA VAL A 465 -4.74 -24.74 8.08
C VAL A 465 -6.27 -24.83 8.14
N ASP A 466 -6.82 -25.87 7.51
CA ASP A 466 -8.21 -26.30 7.64
C ASP A 466 -8.32 -27.74 8.21
N LEU A 467 -7.21 -28.48 8.32
CA LEU A 467 -7.07 -29.77 9.01
C LEU A 467 -5.91 -29.70 10.01
N LEU A 468 -5.87 -30.61 10.99
CA LEU A 468 -5.17 -30.39 12.26
C LEU A 468 -4.55 -31.67 12.84
N GLY A 469 -3.23 -31.67 13.00
CA GLY A 469 -2.45 -32.75 13.62
C GLY A 469 -1.13 -33.01 12.89
N GLU A 470 -1.22 -33.38 11.61
CA GLU A 470 -0.05 -33.83 10.83
C GLU A 470 0.77 -32.66 10.27
N HIS A 471 0.13 -31.50 10.05
CA HIS A 471 0.74 -30.27 9.53
C HIS A 471 1.99 -29.82 10.29
N THR A 472 2.00 -29.84 11.63
CA THR A 472 3.18 -29.46 12.43
C THR A 472 4.35 -30.42 12.22
N ARG A 473 4.06 -31.72 12.01
CA ARG A 473 5.10 -32.71 11.69
C ARG A 473 5.67 -32.44 10.30
N GLN A 474 4.84 -32.07 9.32
CA GLN A 474 5.36 -31.67 8.01
C GLN A 474 6.17 -30.38 8.07
N VAL A 475 5.72 -29.31 8.74
CA VAL A 475 6.47 -28.04 8.80
C VAL A 475 7.89 -28.27 9.30
N ASN A 476 8.06 -29.07 10.36
CA ASN A 476 9.39 -29.41 10.87
C ASN A 476 10.21 -30.28 9.89
N ARG A 477 9.61 -31.31 9.25
CA ARG A 477 10.29 -32.15 8.25
C ARG A 477 10.70 -31.37 6.99
N VAL A 478 9.88 -30.44 6.52
CA VAL A 478 10.24 -29.55 5.40
C VAL A 478 11.28 -28.51 5.84
N GLY A 479 11.27 -28.12 7.11
CA GLY A 479 12.40 -27.48 7.80
C GLY A 479 13.72 -28.26 7.68
N GLU A 480 13.69 -29.54 7.98
CA GLU A 480 14.84 -30.46 7.90
C GLU A 480 15.30 -30.67 6.45
N ILE A 481 14.37 -30.77 5.47
CA ILE A 481 14.69 -30.80 4.04
C ILE A 481 15.36 -29.49 3.62
N ALA A 482 14.73 -28.34 3.87
CA ALA A 482 15.26 -27.04 3.47
C ALA A 482 16.66 -26.80 4.06
N LYS A 483 16.85 -27.11 5.35
CA LYS A 483 18.15 -27.01 6.03
C LYS A 483 19.21 -27.97 5.46
N ARG A 484 18.84 -29.21 5.10
CA ARG A 484 19.77 -30.16 4.43
C ARG A 484 20.25 -29.67 3.07
N HIS A 485 19.38 -29.00 2.32
CA HIS A 485 19.66 -28.54 0.95
C HIS A 485 20.10 -27.07 0.85
N GLY A 486 20.28 -26.36 1.97
CA GLY A 486 20.72 -24.95 2.00
C GLY A 486 19.64 -23.94 1.57
N LEU A 487 18.37 -24.34 1.59
CA LEU A 487 17.21 -23.61 1.06
C LEU A 487 16.59 -22.71 2.13
N LYS A 488 15.54 -21.95 1.76
CA LYS A 488 14.84 -21.02 2.64
C LYS A 488 13.39 -21.42 2.89
N LEU A 489 12.86 -21.09 4.06
CA LEU A 489 11.55 -21.53 4.51
C LEU A 489 10.65 -20.32 4.85
N HIS A 490 9.57 -20.13 4.07
CA HIS A 490 8.59 -19.05 4.27
C HIS A 490 7.17 -19.59 4.49
N ILE A 491 6.56 -19.29 5.64
CA ILE A 491 5.19 -19.70 5.95
C ILE A 491 4.22 -18.52 5.78
N ASP A 492 3.19 -18.66 4.93
CA ASP A 492 2.03 -17.76 5.02
C ASP A 492 1.18 -18.16 6.23
N GLY A 493 1.24 -17.31 7.24
CA GLY A 493 0.55 -17.40 8.51
C GLY A 493 -0.87 -16.81 8.49
N ALA A 494 -1.55 -16.78 7.33
CA ALA A 494 -2.95 -16.38 7.17
C ALA A 494 -3.93 -17.02 8.18
N ARG A 495 -3.57 -18.17 8.74
CA ARG A 495 -4.30 -18.93 9.77
C ARG A 495 -3.42 -19.36 10.94
N LEU A 496 -2.25 -18.73 11.13
CA LEU A 496 -1.25 -19.12 12.13
C LEU A 496 -1.79 -19.16 13.57
N PHE A 497 -2.56 -18.14 13.95
CA PHE A 497 -3.20 -18.09 15.27
C PHE A 497 -4.30 -19.15 15.44
N ASN A 498 -5.07 -19.43 14.38
CA ASN A 498 -6.05 -20.51 14.38
C ASN A 498 -5.36 -21.88 14.54
N ALA A 499 -4.21 -22.09 13.87
CA ALA A 499 -3.38 -23.28 14.02
C ALA A 499 -2.87 -23.45 15.45
N SER A 500 -2.26 -22.40 16.00
CA SER A 500 -1.67 -22.40 17.35
C SER A 500 -2.68 -22.80 18.41
N ILE A 501 -3.88 -22.22 18.33
CA ILE A 501 -4.99 -22.49 19.24
C ILE A 501 -5.54 -23.90 19.06
N ALA A 502 -5.87 -24.31 17.83
CA ALA A 502 -6.52 -25.59 17.59
C ALA A 502 -5.60 -26.80 17.77
N LEU A 503 -4.28 -26.60 17.72
CA LEU A 503 -3.26 -27.61 18.05
C LEU A 503 -2.79 -27.58 19.52
N GLY A 504 -3.12 -26.52 20.27
CA GLY A 504 -2.55 -26.28 21.60
C GLY A 504 -1.05 -26.00 21.61
N VAL A 505 -0.46 -25.60 20.47
CA VAL A 505 0.98 -25.40 20.28
C VAL A 505 1.30 -23.90 20.15
N PRO A 506 2.19 -23.31 20.96
CA PRO A 506 2.55 -21.90 20.84
C PRO A 506 3.07 -21.50 19.46
N VAL A 507 2.69 -20.30 18.99
CA VAL A 507 3.03 -19.78 17.65
C VAL A 507 4.52 -19.95 17.30
N HIS A 508 5.43 -19.57 18.19
CA HIS A 508 6.88 -19.69 17.95
C HIS A 508 7.35 -21.14 17.68
N ARG A 509 6.70 -22.17 18.26
CA ARG A 509 7.00 -23.58 17.99
C ARG A 509 6.44 -24.07 16.65
N LEU A 510 5.35 -23.47 16.16
CA LEU A 510 4.79 -23.78 14.83
C LEU A 510 5.63 -23.20 13.68
N VAL A 511 6.40 -22.14 13.94
CA VAL A 511 7.21 -21.45 12.91
C VAL A 511 8.71 -21.49 13.21
N GLU A 512 9.14 -22.33 14.15
CA GLU A 512 10.54 -22.41 14.61
C GLU A 512 11.51 -22.64 13.45
N ALA A 513 11.20 -23.62 12.59
CA ALA A 513 11.98 -23.96 11.40
C ALA A 513 11.97 -22.90 10.28
N ALA A 514 11.13 -21.87 10.35
CA ALA A 514 10.98 -20.88 9.28
C ALA A 514 12.05 -19.77 9.33
N ASP A 515 12.67 -19.47 8.18
CA ASP A 515 13.45 -18.23 8.01
C ASP A 515 12.55 -16.98 8.04
N SER A 516 11.30 -17.11 7.61
CA SER A 516 10.33 -16.02 7.61
C SER A 516 8.87 -16.48 7.66
N VAL A 517 7.98 -15.59 8.09
CA VAL A 517 6.52 -15.84 8.16
C VAL A 517 5.77 -14.57 7.78
N SER A 518 4.62 -14.66 7.09
CA SER A 518 3.69 -13.54 6.92
C SER A 518 2.46 -13.70 7.83
N VAL A 519 2.20 -12.74 8.72
CA VAL A 519 1.17 -12.86 9.76
C VAL A 519 0.01 -11.93 9.45
N CYS A 520 -1.10 -12.49 8.98
CA CYS A 520 -2.21 -11.70 8.44
C CYS A 520 -3.17 -11.21 9.54
N LEU A 521 -3.17 -9.89 9.78
CA LEU A 521 -3.90 -9.26 10.89
C LEU A 521 -5.41 -9.23 10.66
N SER A 522 -5.84 -9.06 9.40
CA SER A 522 -7.26 -8.95 9.01
C SER A 522 -7.96 -10.28 8.71
N LYS A 523 -7.34 -11.40 9.08
CA LYS A 523 -7.98 -12.74 9.06
C LYS A 523 -8.42 -13.10 10.48
N GLY A 524 -7.80 -14.09 11.12
CA GLY A 524 -8.28 -14.65 12.40
C GLY A 524 -8.41 -13.64 13.56
N LEU A 525 -7.58 -12.59 13.60
CA LEU A 525 -7.62 -11.60 14.69
C LEU A 525 -8.73 -10.55 14.53
N GLY A 526 -9.17 -10.28 13.30
CA GLY A 526 -10.18 -9.25 13.01
C GLY A 526 -9.69 -7.80 13.10
N ALA A 527 -8.41 -7.52 12.83
CA ALA A 527 -7.94 -6.16 12.60
C ALA A 527 -8.42 -5.64 11.22
N PRO A 528 -8.52 -4.32 10.96
CA PRO A 528 -9.14 -3.84 9.71
C PRO A 528 -8.36 -4.22 8.42
N VAL A 529 -7.06 -3.97 8.41
CA VAL A 529 -6.15 -4.27 7.28
C VAL A 529 -4.75 -4.61 7.81
N GLY A 530 -3.82 -4.98 6.92
CA GLY A 530 -2.42 -5.18 7.26
C GLY A 530 -1.98 -6.63 7.42
N THR A 531 -0.67 -6.82 7.37
CA THR A 531 0.04 -8.08 7.60
C THR A 531 1.42 -7.72 8.14
N VAL A 532 1.97 -8.53 9.03
CA VAL A 532 3.35 -8.33 9.51
C VAL A 532 4.20 -9.50 9.03
N ILE A 533 5.26 -9.23 8.27
CA ILE A 533 6.27 -10.24 7.95
C ILE A 533 7.33 -10.27 9.05
N VAL A 534 7.80 -11.46 9.43
CA VAL A 534 8.83 -11.66 10.46
C VAL A 534 9.99 -12.49 9.93
N GLY A 535 11.19 -12.32 10.49
CA GLY A 535 12.40 -13.03 10.08
C GLY A 535 13.65 -12.55 10.84
N SER A 536 14.83 -12.71 10.25
CA SER A 536 16.06 -12.10 10.78
C SER A 536 16.11 -10.59 10.55
N HIS A 537 16.95 -9.86 11.28
CA HIS A 537 17.22 -8.44 11.02
C HIS A 537 17.69 -8.22 9.57
N THR A 538 18.59 -9.07 9.07
CA THR A 538 19.15 -9.00 7.71
C THR A 538 18.11 -9.28 6.62
N PHE A 539 17.13 -10.13 6.89
CA PHE A 539 15.97 -10.36 6.03
C PHE A 539 15.04 -9.13 6.02
N ILE A 540 14.75 -8.57 7.20
CA ILE A 540 13.83 -7.44 7.34
C ILE A 540 14.37 -6.14 6.71
N GLU A 541 15.67 -5.86 6.75
CA GLU A 541 16.22 -4.68 6.04
C GLU A 541 16.09 -4.80 4.51
N LYS A 542 16.32 -5.99 3.93
CA LYS A 542 16.02 -6.25 2.51
C LYS A 542 14.53 -6.09 2.21
N ALA A 543 13.68 -6.60 3.11
CA ALA A 543 12.23 -6.50 2.98
C ALA A 543 11.72 -5.05 3.04
N LYS A 544 12.32 -4.16 3.85
CA LYS A 544 12.03 -2.71 3.87
C LYS A 544 12.29 -2.06 2.51
N THR A 545 13.40 -2.40 1.86
CA THR A 545 13.72 -1.90 0.51
C THR A 545 12.71 -2.36 -0.54
N LEU A 546 12.29 -3.63 -0.51
CA LEU A 546 11.25 -4.13 -1.43
C LEU A 546 9.86 -3.56 -1.11
N ARG A 547 9.49 -3.38 0.17
CA ARG A 547 8.26 -2.68 0.60
C ARG A 547 8.19 -1.28 0.00
N LYS A 548 9.30 -0.54 -0.01
CA LYS A 548 9.38 0.77 -0.68
C LYS A 548 9.22 0.64 -2.20
N THR A 549 9.93 -0.30 -2.83
CA THR A 549 9.95 -0.48 -4.30
C THR A 549 8.58 -0.87 -4.87
N LEU A 550 7.80 -1.67 -4.14
CA LEU A 550 6.42 -2.05 -4.49
C LEU A 550 5.38 -0.98 -4.11
N GLY A 551 5.79 0.17 -3.55
CA GLY A 551 4.88 1.21 -3.07
C GLY A 551 4.05 0.82 -1.83
N GLY A 552 4.50 -0.18 -1.07
CA GLY A 552 3.87 -0.65 0.17
C GLY A 552 4.16 0.19 1.42
N GLY A 553 4.98 1.23 1.31
CA GLY A 553 5.22 2.16 2.41
C GLY A 553 3.97 2.97 2.74
N MET A 554 3.40 2.75 3.92
CA MET A 554 2.20 3.42 4.41
C MET A 554 2.54 4.25 5.64
N ARG A 555 2.36 5.57 5.56
CA ARG A 555 2.71 6.51 6.63
C ARG A 555 1.60 6.57 7.69
N GLN A 556 1.94 7.01 8.91
CA GLN A 556 1.01 7.14 10.04
C GLN A 556 0.19 5.85 10.33
N ILE A 557 0.78 4.70 9.98
CA ILE A 557 0.11 3.40 10.01
C ILE A 557 -0.21 2.94 11.44
N GLY A 558 0.39 3.56 12.45
CA GLY A 558 0.15 3.31 13.87
C GLY A 558 -1.33 3.34 14.27
N VAL A 559 -2.20 4.10 13.59
CA VAL A 559 -3.65 4.07 13.85
C VAL A 559 -4.24 2.67 13.57
N LEU A 560 -3.81 2.01 12.50
CA LEU A 560 -4.25 0.65 12.17
C LEU A 560 -3.52 -0.40 13.02
N CYS A 561 -2.25 -0.15 13.35
CA CYS A 561 -1.48 -1.01 14.25
C CYS A 561 -2.07 -1.03 15.66
N ALA A 562 -2.63 0.08 16.15
CA ALA A 562 -3.36 0.14 17.43
C ALA A 562 -4.58 -0.82 17.45
N ALA A 563 -5.35 -0.86 16.36
CA ALA A 563 -6.46 -1.81 16.23
C ALA A 563 -5.97 -3.28 16.19
N ALA A 564 -4.81 -3.54 15.58
CA ALA A 564 -4.20 -4.87 15.56
C ALA A 564 -3.64 -5.29 16.94
N LEU A 565 -3.07 -4.36 17.72
CA LEU A 565 -2.65 -4.61 19.10
C LEU A 565 -3.83 -4.98 20.00
N VAL A 566 -4.96 -4.27 19.90
CA VAL A 566 -6.21 -4.67 20.59
C VAL A 566 -6.74 -6.01 20.08
N ALA A 567 -6.65 -6.30 18.77
CA ALA A 567 -7.03 -7.60 18.22
C ALA A 567 -6.21 -8.76 18.81
N LEU A 568 -4.91 -8.56 19.02
CA LEU A 568 -4.03 -9.55 19.68
C LEU A 568 -4.38 -9.75 21.15
N GLN A 569 -4.73 -8.69 21.87
CA GLN A 569 -5.06 -8.75 23.29
C GLN A 569 -6.46 -9.33 23.55
N GLU A 570 -7.47 -8.89 22.79
CA GLU A 570 -8.87 -9.24 23.04
C GLU A 570 -9.39 -10.41 22.21
N ASN A 571 -8.99 -10.55 20.94
CA ASN A 571 -9.61 -11.53 20.03
C ASN A 571 -8.86 -12.84 19.96
N LEU A 572 -7.54 -12.83 20.16
CA LEU A 572 -6.75 -14.06 20.21
C LEU A 572 -7.24 -15.05 21.30
N PRO A 573 -7.62 -14.65 22.53
CA PRO A 573 -8.20 -15.56 23.50
C PRO A 573 -9.59 -16.09 23.09
N LYS A 574 -10.42 -15.27 22.42
CA LYS A 574 -11.79 -15.65 22.01
C LYS A 574 -11.79 -16.77 20.95
N LEU A 575 -10.80 -16.78 20.06
CA LEU A 575 -10.63 -17.83 19.03
C LEU A 575 -10.55 -19.25 19.59
N GLN A 576 -10.20 -19.42 20.88
CA GLN A 576 -10.15 -20.73 21.54
C GLN A 576 -11.53 -21.36 21.79
N PHE A 577 -12.60 -20.55 21.80
CA PHE A 577 -13.95 -21.02 22.13
C PHE A 577 -14.67 -21.64 20.91
N ASP A 578 -14.58 -21.00 19.74
CA ASP A 578 -15.44 -21.29 18.58
C ASP A 578 -15.02 -22.51 17.75
N HIS A 579 -13.80 -23.02 17.92
CA HIS A 579 -13.26 -24.11 17.08
C HIS A 579 -14.11 -25.40 17.14
N ASN A 580 -14.82 -25.63 18.26
CA ASN A 580 -15.52 -26.88 18.57
C ASN A 580 -16.85 -27.13 17.80
N LYS A 581 -17.26 -26.28 16.85
CA LYS A 581 -18.67 -26.22 16.37
C LYS A 581 -18.99 -26.62 14.92
N ALA A 582 -18.03 -26.87 14.01
CA ALA A 582 -18.32 -26.88 12.57
C ALA A 582 -18.18 -28.25 11.84
N LYS A 583 -19.26 -28.68 11.14
CA LYS A 583 -19.28 -29.68 10.03
C LYS A 583 -20.36 -29.28 9.02
N LEU A 584 -20.25 -29.71 7.74
CA LEU A 584 -21.00 -29.11 6.61
C LEU A 584 -21.41 -30.08 5.47
N LEU A 585 -22.21 -29.58 4.53
CA LEU A 585 -22.85 -30.31 3.40
C LEU A 585 -22.65 -29.62 2.02
N ALA A 586 -23.25 -30.19 0.96
CA ALA A 586 -22.92 -29.98 -0.46
C ALA A 586 -23.35 -28.63 -1.11
N ALA A 587 -22.79 -28.32 -2.29
CA ALA A 587 -22.48 -26.94 -2.68
C ALA A 587 -23.45 -26.17 -3.58
N GLU A 588 -23.64 -26.56 -4.84
CA GLU A 588 -23.89 -25.54 -5.88
C GLU A 588 -25.28 -24.87 -5.81
N LYS A 589 -26.37 -25.66 -5.69
CA LYS A 589 -27.72 -25.12 -5.43
C LYS A 589 -27.77 -24.30 -4.13
N LEU A 590 -27.08 -24.77 -3.08
CA LEU A 590 -27.07 -24.16 -1.75
C LEU A 590 -26.56 -22.71 -1.81
N ARG A 591 -25.56 -22.44 -2.66
CA ARG A 591 -24.96 -21.11 -2.84
C ARG A 591 -26.01 -20.08 -3.29
N LYS A 592 -26.93 -20.46 -4.17
CA LYS A 592 -27.98 -19.58 -4.70
C LYS A 592 -28.99 -19.23 -3.61
N SER A 593 -29.57 -20.23 -2.96
CA SER A 593 -30.57 -20.01 -1.90
C SER A 593 -30.00 -19.30 -0.67
N LEU A 594 -28.73 -19.53 -0.31
CA LEU A 594 -28.07 -18.74 0.74
C LEU A 594 -27.97 -17.26 0.35
N THR A 595 -27.60 -16.95 -0.89
CA THR A 595 -27.55 -15.57 -1.39
C THR A 595 -28.93 -14.91 -1.37
N GLU A 596 -29.99 -15.67 -1.72
CA GLU A 596 -31.38 -15.23 -1.66
C GLU A 596 -31.87 -14.96 -0.22
N CYS A 597 -31.30 -15.63 0.78
CA CYS A 597 -31.50 -15.35 2.22
C CYS A 597 -30.55 -14.26 2.79
N GLY A 598 -29.77 -13.57 1.95
CA GLY A 598 -28.82 -12.52 2.35
C GLY A 598 -27.47 -13.04 2.87
N ILE A 599 -27.17 -14.33 2.74
CA ILE A 599 -25.94 -14.96 3.25
C ILE A 599 -24.92 -15.09 2.12
N LEU A 600 -23.90 -14.24 2.16
CA LEU A 600 -22.83 -14.20 1.16
C LEU A 600 -21.84 -15.35 1.35
N VAL A 601 -21.66 -16.18 0.32
CA VAL A 601 -20.77 -17.35 0.35
C VAL A 601 -19.91 -17.46 -0.90
N LEU A 602 -18.61 -17.74 -0.72
CA LEU A 602 -17.65 -17.84 -1.82
C LEU A 602 -17.69 -19.24 -2.47
N PRO A 603 -17.56 -19.34 -3.81
CA PRO A 603 -17.35 -20.63 -4.46
C PRO A 603 -15.99 -21.23 -4.05
N GLY A 604 -15.93 -22.55 -3.91
CA GLY A 604 -14.70 -23.31 -3.76
C GLY A 604 -14.33 -24.02 -5.06
N ASN A 605 -15.21 -24.93 -5.51
CA ASN A 605 -15.23 -25.50 -6.86
C ASN A 605 -16.65 -26.01 -7.17
N SER A 606 -16.87 -26.69 -8.30
CA SER A 606 -18.18 -27.24 -8.72
C SER A 606 -18.83 -28.22 -7.74
N SER A 607 -18.11 -28.73 -6.73
CA SER A 607 -18.65 -29.60 -5.67
C SER A 607 -18.53 -29.04 -4.25
N ARG A 608 -17.91 -27.85 -4.05
CA ARG A 608 -17.58 -27.29 -2.73
C ARG A 608 -17.88 -25.79 -2.62
N ILE A 609 -18.68 -25.37 -1.63
CA ILE A 609 -18.72 -23.97 -1.16
C ILE A 609 -17.55 -23.74 -0.19
N ARG A 610 -17.00 -22.52 -0.17
CA ARG A 610 -16.12 -22.05 0.89
C ARG A 610 -16.89 -21.14 1.86
N MET A 611 -17.26 -21.68 3.02
CA MET A 611 -17.74 -20.91 4.18
C MET A 611 -16.58 -20.64 5.15
N VAL A 612 -16.61 -19.48 5.81
CA VAL A 612 -15.66 -19.10 6.87
C VAL A 612 -16.46 -18.38 7.97
N ILE A 613 -16.55 -19.00 9.15
CA ILE A 613 -17.20 -18.43 10.33
C ILE A 613 -16.11 -17.85 11.24
N TYR A 614 -16.39 -16.73 11.92
CA TYR A 614 -15.48 -16.09 12.87
C TYR A 614 -16.28 -15.41 14.01
N HIS A 615 -15.60 -15.14 15.12
CA HIS A 615 -16.19 -14.85 16.45
C HIS A 615 -17.00 -13.55 16.57
N HIS A 616 -17.12 -12.74 15.52
CA HIS A 616 -18.06 -11.61 15.48
C HIS A 616 -19.45 -12.02 14.97
N ILE A 617 -19.58 -13.12 14.24
CA ILE A 617 -20.85 -13.66 13.75
C ILE A 617 -21.53 -14.41 14.90
N THR A 618 -22.45 -13.74 15.60
CA THR A 618 -23.00 -14.24 16.88
C THR A 618 -24.48 -14.61 16.79
N SER A 619 -25.34 -13.70 16.33
CA SER A 619 -26.72 -14.00 15.94
C SER A 619 -26.79 -14.93 14.73
N ASP A 620 -25.91 -14.68 13.75
CA ASP A 620 -26.16 -15.09 12.38
C ASP A 620 -25.71 -16.53 12.10
N VAL A 621 -25.04 -17.20 13.04
CA VAL A 621 -24.74 -18.63 12.93
C VAL A 621 -26.02 -19.46 13.01
N HIS A 622 -26.96 -19.11 13.89
CA HIS A 622 -28.25 -19.82 13.98
C HIS A 622 -29.16 -19.52 12.78
N TYR A 623 -29.18 -18.27 12.33
CA TYR A 623 -29.89 -17.87 11.09
C TYR A 623 -29.27 -18.55 9.85
N THR A 624 -27.94 -18.59 9.75
CA THR A 624 -27.23 -19.30 8.68
C THR A 624 -27.53 -20.79 8.73
N LEU A 625 -27.58 -21.41 9.91
CA LEU A 625 -28.00 -22.80 10.05
C LEU A 625 -29.45 -23.04 9.62
N SER A 626 -30.40 -22.17 9.94
CA SER A 626 -31.79 -22.33 9.46
C SER A 626 -31.91 -22.13 7.95
N CYS A 627 -31.20 -21.17 7.36
CA CYS A 627 -31.14 -20.99 5.91
C CYS A 627 -30.42 -22.15 5.19
N LEU A 628 -29.33 -22.69 5.77
CA LEU A 628 -28.66 -23.90 5.28
C LEU A 628 -29.60 -25.12 5.32
N GLN A 629 -30.42 -25.24 6.37
CA GLN A 629 -31.40 -26.32 6.51
C GLN A 629 -32.54 -26.18 5.50
N GLN A 630 -33.12 -24.99 5.33
CA GLN A 630 -34.15 -24.69 4.34
C GLN A 630 -33.63 -24.92 2.91
N ALA A 631 -32.45 -24.42 2.58
CA ALA A 631 -31.82 -24.64 1.29
C ALA A 631 -31.47 -26.12 1.06
N GLY A 632 -31.02 -26.83 2.11
CA GLY A 632 -30.81 -28.29 2.07
C GLY A 632 -32.10 -29.07 1.80
N GLN A 633 -33.22 -28.66 2.40
CA GLN A 633 -34.54 -29.24 2.13
C GLN A 633 -34.98 -28.97 0.67
N ALA A 634 -34.85 -27.73 0.19
CA ALA A 634 -35.14 -27.36 -1.21
C ALA A 634 -34.22 -28.04 -2.25
N ILE A 635 -33.09 -28.63 -1.82
CA ILE A 635 -32.21 -29.46 -2.65
C ILE A 635 -32.68 -30.93 -2.70
N HIS A 636 -33.44 -31.37 -1.69
CA HIS A 636 -33.94 -32.75 -1.55
C HIS A 636 -35.42 -32.93 -1.88
N GLU A 637 -36.20 -31.86 -2.04
CA GLU A 637 -37.52 -31.95 -2.67
C GLU A 637 -37.37 -32.41 -4.14
N PRO A 638 -38.02 -33.52 -4.57
CA PRO A 638 -38.03 -33.92 -5.97
C PRO A 638 -38.90 -32.95 -6.77
N ASN A 639 -38.40 -32.50 -7.91
CA ASN A 639 -39.02 -31.51 -8.80
C ASN A 639 -40.55 -31.59 -8.86
N ARG A 640 -41.23 -30.53 -8.38
CA ARG A 640 -42.56 -30.16 -8.87
C ARG A 640 -42.38 -29.04 -9.90
N ASN A 641 -42.12 -29.48 -11.14
CA ASN A 641 -41.70 -28.73 -12.32
C ASN A 641 -40.22 -28.29 -12.24
#